data_AF-A0A420WKI6-F1
#
_entry.id   AF-A0A420WKI6-F1
#
_cell.length_a   1.000
_cell.length_b   1.000
_cell.length_c   1.000
_cell.angle_alpha   90.00
_cell.angle_beta   90.00
_cell.angle_gamma   90.00
#
_symmetry.space_group_name_H-M   'P 1'
#
loop_
_entity.id
_entity.type
_entity.pdbx_description
1 polymer ?
#
loop_
_entity_poly.entity_id
_entity_poly.type
_entity_poly.pdbx_seq_one_letter_code
_entity_poly.pdbx_strand_id
1 'polypeptide(L)'
;MQTAHDKIESLSRNQFLTLVNCGMDVKSSFLSSLDLFRDDSEWNGWALKALFALAIGHILSGVIFFFAHNWFDLADMYKFSIVGVGFILSLTAWLHFNLDGKIPQALGIVSTVLVGVFLAIFGQVYQTPALIYTPFALWATFTLPFAALSRNLAHWTVWLVIALTAIFSYAETGLRLVGQETKAELFIATIAFLVFVMRVVFDKFLRPGRDWASALWFRVLYTAVFGAVVIYGFTTTFWGQSTFVSTILSLSYLSLVCFKLIYLYGTRSSLAELCLSTFIGFVIFVQIFFRVLLEFDLFGGVIGIFLMFLGTVGLVIGMAILFKHFASVLKASYPTHHKISGNRLEKNVSWNHISPFLSNEGIANLQYALHTKEDEAPWYVELFLAIAGVVAALFGIVFLGVFLALVFSRIRPEGGPLLLCGGNIFLLALFMRRKIKSPFTRHFFNTLLVVGFSAILFGIGFLTHNTDVVLWTAMALSGLALLSIKDRIIEFFTAGIFIGCVGFELFHHFDNRLAEIAFLTVSSLAGTFLLTRPLFGRYFASAGTAFLIAPALLGVALIHTNRIETLVGEDVFSDIGWDIKGVSLILIAFIMFWLNKDKGNISKWRPPLLVLGPLIFAMALLPFGGASALLLVLLGYIVGSRTLAIIGVLGQIYFLYMLYYDLSLSLGVKSYLLLGVGFTFLMIYLFADKISARERYL
;
A
#
# COMPACT_ATOMS: atom_id res chain seq x y z
N MET A 1 34.76 -6.98 -28.79
CA MET A 1 34.51 -8.03 -27.77
C MET A 1 34.94 -7.59 -26.38
N GLN A 2 36.17 -7.08 -26.17
CA GLN A 2 36.59 -6.49 -24.88
C GLN A 2 35.73 -5.30 -24.41
N THR A 3 35.36 -4.39 -25.32
CA THR A 3 34.47 -3.25 -25.01
C THR A 3 33.01 -3.63 -24.71
N ALA A 4 32.59 -4.85 -25.06
CA ALA A 4 31.29 -5.39 -24.68
C ALA A 4 31.36 -6.04 -23.30
N HIS A 5 32.48 -6.67 -22.93
CA HIS A 5 32.68 -7.22 -21.59
C HIS A 5 32.59 -6.13 -20.51
N ASP A 6 33.25 -4.98 -20.72
CA ASP A 6 33.29 -3.89 -19.73
C ASP A 6 31.93 -3.18 -19.56
N LYS A 7 31.10 -3.10 -20.61
CA LYS A 7 29.74 -2.50 -20.51
C LYS A 7 28.72 -3.42 -19.85
N ILE A 8 29.03 -4.71 -19.76
CA ILE A 8 28.12 -5.75 -19.31
C ILE A 8 28.49 -6.18 -17.86
N GLU A 9 29.65 -5.77 -17.30
CA GLU A 9 30.12 -5.98 -15.91
C GLU A 9 29.21 -5.44 -14.78
N SER A 10 28.15 -4.69 -15.09
CA SER A 10 27.20 -4.14 -14.10
C SER A 10 25.75 -4.56 -14.39
N LEU A 11 25.46 -5.87 -14.33
CA LEU A 11 24.08 -6.34 -14.42
C LEU A 11 23.31 -6.02 -13.12
N SER A 12 22.27 -5.19 -13.20
CA SER A 12 21.35 -4.92 -12.08
C SER A 12 20.28 -6.01 -11.92
N ARG A 13 19.75 -6.17 -10.69
CA ARG A 13 18.63 -7.10 -10.39
C ARG A 13 17.48 -6.99 -11.39
N ASN A 14 17.12 -5.76 -11.76
CA ASN A 14 16.03 -5.50 -12.67
C ASN A 14 16.34 -5.97 -14.09
N GLN A 15 17.58 -5.85 -14.56
CA GLN A 15 18.00 -6.35 -15.87
C GLN A 15 18.03 -7.88 -15.90
N PHE A 16 18.51 -8.52 -14.83
CA PHE A 16 18.41 -9.98 -14.66
C PHE A 16 16.96 -10.47 -14.73
N LEU A 17 16.03 -9.85 -14.00
CA LEU A 17 14.61 -10.21 -14.06
C LEU A 17 14.00 -10.00 -15.45
N THR A 18 14.48 -9.01 -16.22
CA THR A 18 14.06 -8.84 -17.61
C THR A 18 14.53 -10.00 -18.49
N LEU A 19 15.78 -10.47 -18.31
CA LEU A 19 16.30 -11.64 -19.04
C LEU A 19 15.48 -12.90 -18.77
N VAL A 20 15.13 -13.15 -17.51
CA VAL A 20 14.26 -14.27 -17.14
C VAL A 20 12.91 -14.17 -17.86
N ASN A 21 12.33 -12.97 -17.96
CA ASN A 21 11.08 -12.73 -18.69
C ASN A 21 11.21 -12.83 -20.23
N CYS A 22 12.43 -12.75 -20.75
CA CYS A 22 12.78 -12.99 -22.14
C CYS A 22 13.02 -14.48 -22.46
N GLY A 23 12.82 -15.39 -21.48
CA GLY A 23 12.89 -16.83 -21.69
C GLY A 23 14.20 -17.48 -21.28
N MET A 24 15.07 -16.78 -20.55
CA MET A 24 16.25 -17.41 -19.93
C MET A 24 15.81 -18.48 -18.93
N ASP A 25 16.29 -19.72 -19.10
CA ASP A 25 15.96 -20.80 -18.17
C ASP A 25 16.90 -20.78 -16.96
N VAL A 26 16.36 -20.32 -15.82
CA VAL A 26 17.06 -20.27 -14.53
C VAL A 26 16.25 -21.00 -13.45
N LYS A 27 15.32 -21.91 -13.81
CA LYS A 27 14.31 -22.45 -12.89
C LYS A 27 14.89 -23.08 -11.61
N SER A 28 16.01 -23.80 -11.71
CA SER A 28 16.62 -24.51 -10.58
C SER A 28 17.49 -23.62 -9.69
N SER A 29 18.05 -22.53 -10.22
CA SER A 29 19.00 -21.64 -9.53
C SER A 29 18.50 -20.20 -9.34
N PHE A 30 17.25 -19.90 -9.70
CA PHE A 30 16.71 -18.53 -9.73
C PHE A 30 16.88 -17.77 -8.41
N LEU A 31 16.60 -18.42 -7.27
CA LEU A 31 16.78 -17.81 -5.94
C LEU A 31 18.26 -17.52 -5.64
N SER A 32 19.14 -18.47 -5.93
CA SER A 32 20.59 -18.30 -5.77
C SER A 32 21.12 -17.17 -6.64
N SER A 33 20.61 -17.02 -7.88
CA SER A 33 20.95 -15.90 -8.77
C SER A 33 20.41 -14.57 -8.26
N LEU A 34 19.18 -14.54 -7.73
CA LEU A 34 18.60 -13.34 -7.13
C LEU A 34 19.40 -12.83 -5.92
N ASP A 35 19.90 -13.75 -5.11
CA ASP A 35 20.71 -13.44 -3.93
C ASP A 35 22.01 -12.69 -4.28
N LEU A 36 22.54 -12.85 -5.50
CA LEU A 36 23.74 -12.12 -5.97
C LEU A 36 23.50 -10.61 -6.11
N PHE A 37 22.27 -10.20 -6.41
CA PHE A 37 21.91 -8.80 -6.63
C PHE A 37 21.39 -8.10 -5.38
N ARG A 38 21.45 -8.76 -4.22
CA ARG A 38 20.95 -8.24 -2.95
C ARG A 38 22.11 -7.68 -2.14
N ASP A 39 21.99 -6.42 -1.71
CA ASP A 39 22.89 -5.84 -0.71
C ASP A 39 22.43 -6.25 0.70
N ASP A 40 23.12 -7.23 1.28
CA ASP A 40 22.82 -7.73 2.63
C ASP A 40 22.97 -6.66 3.72
N SER A 41 23.93 -5.75 3.60
CA SER A 41 24.17 -4.71 4.61
C SER A 41 23.00 -3.73 4.66
N GLU A 42 22.57 -3.26 3.49
CA GLU A 42 21.44 -2.35 3.38
C GLU A 42 20.13 -3.01 3.83
N TRP A 43 19.91 -4.26 3.42
CA TRP A 43 18.71 -5.02 3.82
C TRP A 43 18.66 -5.34 5.30
N ASN A 44 19.80 -5.67 5.92
CA ASN A 44 19.88 -5.87 7.37
C ASN A 44 19.60 -4.56 8.10
N GLY A 45 20.16 -3.43 7.63
CA GLY A 45 19.88 -2.11 8.18
C GLY A 45 18.41 -1.71 8.06
N TRP A 46 17.77 -2.00 6.93
CA TRP A 46 16.34 -1.76 6.73
C TRP A 46 15.48 -2.67 7.62
N ALA A 47 15.77 -3.97 7.65
CA ALA A 47 15.00 -4.95 8.41
C ALA A 47 15.06 -4.68 9.91
N LEU A 48 16.23 -4.30 10.44
CA LEU A 48 16.37 -3.90 11.84
C LEU A 48 15.52 -2.66 12.16
N LYS A 49 15.49 -1.66 11.27
CA LYS A 49 14.62 -0.47 11.45
C LYS A 49 13.14 -0.84 11.41
N ALA A 50 12.74 -1.70 10.48
CA ALA A 50 11.36 -2.16 10.35
C ALA A 50 10.93 -2.99 11.58
N LEU A 51 11.75 -3.94 12.02
CA LEU A 51 11.49 -4.77 13.19
C LEU A 51 11.40 -3.92 14.46
N PHE A 52 12.29 -2.94 14.63
CA PHE A 52 12.23 -2.01 15.76
C PHE A 52 10.96 -1.15 15.74
N ALA A 53 10.58 -0.61 14.58
CA ALA A 53 9.35 0.15 14.42
C ALA A 53 8.10 -0.71 14.71
N LEU A 54 8.05 -1.95 14.23
CA LEU A 54 6.98 -2.90 14.52
C LEU A 54 6.92 -3.24 16.00
N ALA A 55 8.07 -3.46 16.66
CA ALA A 55 8.15 -3.72 18.09
C ALA A 55 7.54 -2.57 18.91
N ILE A 56 8.01 -1.34 18.68
CA ILE A 56 7.50 -0.16 19.39
C ILE A 56 6.03 0.08 19.07
N GLY A 57 5.60 -0.07 17.82
CA GLY A 57 4.20 0.05 17.41
C GLY A 57 3.28 -0.95 18.14
N HIS A 58 3.66 -2.22 18.19
CA HIS A 58 2.89 -3.26 18.88
C HIS A 58 2.85 -3.03 20.40
N ILE A 59 3.98 -2.67 21.02
CA ILE A 59 4.01 -2.35 22.46
C ILE A 59 3.09 -1.17 22.77
N LEU A 60 3.18 -0.07 22.02
CA LEU A 60 2.35 1.12 22.24
C LEU A 60 0.86 0.83 22.01
N SER A 61 0.51 0.09 20.96
CA SER A 61 -0.87 -0.36 20.77
C SER A 61 -1.33 -1.25 21.93
N GLY A 62 -0.51 -2.18 22.40
CA GLY A 62 -0.79 -3.02 23.56
C GLY A 62 -1.03 -2.22 24.84
N VAL A 63 -0.26 -1.15 25.08
CA VAL A 63 -0.47 -0.20 26.20
C VAL A 63 -1.81 0.52 26.08
N ILE A 64 -2.18 0.99 24.88
CA ILE A 64 -3.48 1.65 24.66
C ILE A 64 -4.62 0.67 25.00
N PHE A 65 -4.57 -0.57 24.50
CA PHE A 65 -5.56 -1.60 24.80
C PHE A 65 -5.58 -2.00 26.29
N PHE A 66 -4.42 -1.98 26.97
CA PHE A 66 -4.32 -2.29 28.39
C PHE A 66 -5.19 -1.34 29.22
N PHE A 67 -5.03 -0.03 29.00
CA PHE A 67 -5.82 0.97 29.72
C PHE A 67 -7.30 0.93 29.32
N ALA A 68 -7.60 0.65 28.05
CA ALA A 68 -8.97 0.48 27.60
C ALA A 68 -9.67 -0.74 28.25
N HIS A 69 -8.94 -1.84 28.48
CA HIS A 69 -9.48 -3.06 29.09
C HIS A 69 -9.63 -2.95 30.61
N ASN A 70 -8.57 -2.54 31.31
CA ASN A 70 -8.52 -2.47 32.77
C ASN A 70 -9.20 -1.21 33.33
N TRP A 71 -10.09 -0.62 32.54
CA TRP A 71 -10.72 0.66 32.80
C TRP A 71 -11.48 0.68 34.13
N PHE A 72 -12.32 -0.34 34.39
CA PHE A 72 -13.13 -0.41 35.60
C PHE A 72 -12.34 -0.91 36.82
N ASP A 73 -11.31 -1.73 36.62
CA ASP A 73 -10.65 -2.46 37.70
C ASP A 73 -9.47 -1.71 38.34
N LEU A 74 -8.92 -0.70 37.66
CA LEU A 74 -7.84 0.13 38.19
C LEU A 74 -8.39 1.35 38.95
N ALA A 75 -7.91 1.60 40.17
CA ALA A 75 -8.20 2.86 40.84
C ALA A 75 -7.56 4.04 40.09
N ASP A 76 -8.21 5.19 40.10
CA ASP A 76 -7.84 6.33 39.25
C ASP A 76 -6.41 6.83 39.49
N MET A 77 -5.95 6.81 40.74
CA MET A 77 -4.57 7.17 41.08
C MET A 77 -3.55 6.24 40.41
N TYR A 78 -3.83 4.94 40.30
CA TYR A 78 -2.95 4.00 39.61
C TYR A 78 -2.94 4.25 38.11
N LYS A 79 -4.09 4.55 37.49
CA LYS A 79 -4.16 4.89 36.06
C LYS A 79 -3.23 6.05 35.72
N PHE A 80 -3.33 7.15 36.46
CA PHE A 80 -2.48 8.33 36.25
C PHE A 80 -1.01 8.08 36.63
N SER A 81 -0.74 7.36 37.71
CA SER A 81 0.64 7.10 38.17
C SER A 81 1.41 6.26 37.16
N ILE A 82 0.81 5.20 36.61
CA ILE A 82 1.49 4.32 35.65
C ILE A 82 1.84 5.09 34.38
N VAL A 83 0.88 5.83 33.80
CA VAL A 83 1.13 6.61 32.58
C VAL A 83 2.08 7.78 32.85
N GLY A 84 1.90 8.48 33.97
CA GLY A 84 2.73 9.62 34.36
C GLY A 84 4.19 9.23 34.58
N VAL A 85 4.45 8.14 35.32
CA VAL A 85 5.81 7.62 35.52
C VAL A 85 6.41 7.16 34.19
N GLY A 86 5.67 6.41 33.38
CA GLY A 86 6.12 6.00 32.05
C GLY A 86 6.51 7.18 31.17
N PHE A 87 5.68 8.23 31.17
CA PHE A 87 5.92 9.46 30.43
C PHE A 87 7.17 10.21 30.92
N ILE A 88 7.32 10.39 32.24
CA ILE A 88 8.48 11.08 32.82
C ILE A 88 9.76 10.32 32.49
N LEU A 89 9.76 8.99 32.65
CA LEU A 89 10.93 8.15 32.35
C LEU A 89 11.29 8.21 30.86
N SER A 90 10.31 8.10 29.96
CA SER A 90 10.58 8.17 28.52
C SER A 90 11.06 9.55 28.09
N LEU A 91 10.48 10.62 28.64
CA LEU A 91 10.84 12.00 28.33
C LEU A 91 12.24 12.35 28.84
N THR A 92 12.53 12.03 30.10
CA THR A 92 13.85 12.30 30.70
C THR A 92 14.95 11.54 29.99
N ALA A 93 14.75 10.25 29.69
CA ALA A 93 15.70 9.46 28.92
C ALA A 93 15.87 10.01 27.50
N TRP A 94 14.77 10.40 26.83
CA TRP A 94 14.86 11.01 25.50
C TRP A 94 15.69 12.30 25.49
N LEU A 95 15.49 13.19 26.46
CA LEU A 95 16.20 14.47 26.55
C LEU A 95 17.65 14.35 27.07
N HIS A 96 17.95 13.30 27.84
CA HIS A 96 19.28 13.09 28.40
C HIS A 96 20.25 12.44 27.41
N PHE A 97 19.76 11.58 26.53
CA PHE A 97 20.57 10.90 25.52
C PHE A 97 20.65 11.67 24.19
N ASN A 98 21.61 11.30 23.34
CA ASN A 98 21.76 11.93 22.03
C ASN A 98 20.49 11.71 21.17
N LEU A 99 19.80 12.80 20.82
CA LEU A 99 18.56 12.83 20.03
C LEU A 99 18.69 12.18 18.65
N ASP A 100 19.91 12.06 18.12
CA ASP A 100 20.17 11.42 16.83
C ASP A 100 20.21 9.87 16.93
N GLY A 101 20.19 9.32 18.15
CA GLY A 101 20.16 7.88 18.42
C GLY A 101 18.80 7.24 18.19
N LYS A 102 18.78 5.97 17.74
CA LYS A 102 17.54 5.20 17.48
C LYS A 102 16.65 5.06 18.72
N ILE A 103 17.25 4.78 19.88
CA ILE A 103 16.52 4.56 21.14
C ILE A 103 15.91 5.87 21.64
N PRO A 104 16.65 6.99 21.78
CA PRO A 104 16.07 8.29 22.13
C PRO A 104 14.94 8.71 21.18
N GLN A 105 15.12 8.53 19.87
CA GLN A 105 14.07 8.81 18.88
C GLN A 105 12.78 8.02 19.12
N ALA A 106 12.88 6.74 19.50
CA ALA A 106 11.71 5.96 19.88
C ALA A 106 11.09 6.45 21.19
N LEU A 107 11.90 6.81 22.19
CA LEU A 107 11.42 7.34 23.46
C LEU A 107 10.68 8.67 23.31
N GLY A 108 11.08 9.51 22.34
CA GLY A 108 10.31 10.70 21.97
C GLY A 108 8.91 10.36 21.46
N ILE A 109 8.79 9.34 20.59
CA ILE A 109 7.50 8.84 20.09
C ILE A 109 6.67 8.22 21.22
N VAL A 110 7.28 7.41 22.09
CA VAL A 110 6.64 6.83 23.28
C VAL A 110 6.08 7.95 24.16
N SER A 111 6.88 8.99 24.44
CA SER A 111 6.45 10.15 25.23
C SER A 111 5.25 10.85 24.59
N THR A 112 5.27 11.05 23.26
CA THR A 112 4.12 11.60 22.53
C THR A 112 2.88 10.73 22.66
N VAL A 113 2.99 9.40 22.54
CA VAL A 113 1.83 8.51 22.65
C VAL A 113 1.27 8.48 24.08
N LEU A 114 2.14 8.47 25.10
CA LEU A 114 1.72 8.47 26.50
C LEU A 114 0.97 9.75 26.90
N VAL A 115 1.26 10.91 26.27
CA VAL A 115 0.42 12.11 26.44
C VAL A 115 -1.02 11.86 25.95
N GLY A 116 -1.20 11.17 24.83
CA GLY A 116 -2.53 10.77 24.34
C GLY A 116 -3.24 9.81 25.29
N VAL A 117 -2.52 8.79 25.80
CA VAL A 117 -3.07 7.85 26.80
C VAL A 117 -3.47 8.59 28.08
N PHE A 118 -2.65 9.54 28.53
CA PHE A 118 -2.96 10.37 29.69
C PHE A 118 -4.24 11.19 29.48
N LEU A 119 -4.39 11.83 28.33
CA LEU A 119 -5.59 12.60 27.98
C LEU A 119 -6.84 11.71 27.87
N ALA A 120 -6.70 10.48 27.37
CA ALA A 120 -7.79 9.51 27.36
C ALA A 120 -8.23 9.14 28.78
N ILE A 121 -7.29 8.80 29.68
CA ILE A 121 -7.57 8.53 31.09
C ILE A 121 -8.23 9.74 31.75
N PHE A 122 -7.72 10.95 31.49
CA PHE A 122 -8.28 12.18 32.03
C PHE A 122 -9.75 12.38 31.63
N GLY A 123 -10.04 12.30 30.33
CA GLY A 123 -11.40 12.46 29.83
C GLY A 123 -12.37 11.43 30.40
N GLN A 124 -11.89 10.21 30.62
CA GLN A 124 -12.71 9.15 31.19
C GLN A 124 -12.91 9.28 32.72
N VAL A 125 -11.86 9.54 33.51
CA VAL A 125 -11.94 9.64 34.99
C VAL A 125 -12.80 10.82 35.41
N TYR A 126 -12.60 11.97 34.76
CA TYR A 126 -13.35 13.18 35.09
C TYR A 126 -14.66 13.33 34.30
N GLN A 127 -14.99 12.36 33.43
CA GLN A 127 -16.19 12.36 32.59
C GLN A 127 -16.46 13.73 31.93
N THR A 128 -15.41 14.32 31.37
CA THR A 128 -15.53 15.67 30.80
C THR A 128 -16.53 15.64 29.65
N PRO A 129 -17.49 16.59 29.55
CA PRO A 129 -18.43 16.69 28.43
C PRO A 129 -17.75 17.16 27.12
N ALA A 130 -16.45 16.93 26.99
CA ALA A 130 -15.65 17.34 25.86
C ALA A 130 -16.05 16.52 24.62
N LEU A 131 -16.21 17.22 23.50
CA LEU A 131 -16.43 16.59 22.21
C LEU A 131 -15.20 15.78 21.80
N ILE A 132 -15.39 14.80 20.91
CA ILE A 132 -14.36 13.83 20.50
C ILE A 132 -13.05 14.51 20.08
N TYR A 133 -13.11 15.70 19.46
CA TYR A 133 -11.94 16.41 18.97
C TYR A 133 -11.03 16.99 20.07
N THR A 134 -11.58 17.32 21.25
CA THR A 134 -10.84 18.06 22.29
C THR A 134 -9.58 17.34 22.76
N PRO A 135 -9.60 16.04 23.12
CA PRO A 135 -8.38 15.32 23.51
C PRO A 135 -7.36 15.26 22.36
N PHE A 136 -7.77 15.09 21.11
CA PHE A 136 -6.84 15.08 19.97
C PHE A 136 -6.21 16.45 19.71
N ALA A 137 -6.97 17.54 19.86
CA ALA A 137 -6.46 18.90 19.73
C ALA A 137 -5.42 19.23 20.81
N LEU A 138 -5.72 18.89 22.08
CA LEU A 138 -4.77 19.04 23.19
C LEU A 138 -3.53 18.17 22.97
N TRP A 139 -3.72 16.94 22.50
CA TRP A 139 -2.63 16.02 22.21
C TRP A 139 -1.69 16.58 21.13
N ALA A 140 -2.24 17.05 20.01
CA ALA A 140 -1.46 17.68 18.94
C ALA A 140 -0.71 18.91 19.45
N THR A 141 -1.38 19.80 20.19
CA THR A 141 -0.77 21.03 20.71
C THR A 141 0.35 20.74 21.70
N PHE A 142 0.13 19.88 22.70
CA PHE A 142 1.14 19.57 23.73
C PHE A 142 2.34 18.81 23.18
N THR A 143 2.17 18.04 22.10
CA THR A 143 3.25 17.22 21.54
C THR A 143 3.93 17.84 20.31
N LEU A 144 3.47 19.01 19.83
CA LEU A 144 4.15 19.76 18.76
C LEU A 144 5.60 20.12 19.11
N PRO A 145 5.92 20.63 20.32
CA PRO A 145 7.30 20.86 20.71
C PRO A 145 8.15 19.57 20.66
N PHE A 146 7.55 18.41 20.91
CA PHE A 146 8.29 17.16 20.93
C PHE A 146 8.71 16.76 19.51
N ALA A 147 7.76 16.82 18.56
CA ALA A 147 8.05 16.57 17.15
C ALA A 147 9.10 17.57 16.62
N ALA A 148 8.99 18.85 16.99
CA ALA A 148 9.94 19.89 16.58
C ALA A 148 11.38 19.63 17.07
N LEU A 149 11.55 19.14 18.30
CA LEU A 149 12.86 18.84 18.90
C LEU A 149 13.43 17.49 18.44
N SER A 150 12.60 16.56 17.97
CA SER A 150 12.96 15.17 17.68
C SER A 150 14.00 14.96 16.58
N ARG A 151 14.16 15.92 15.65
CA ARG A 151 14.96 15.77 14.41
C ARG A 151 14.65 14.49 13.62
N ASN A 152 13.46 13.92 13.81
CA ASN A 152 13.09 12.62 13.26
C ASN A 152 11.77 12.70 12.48
N LEU A 153 11.83 12.40 11.19
CA LEU A 153 10.66 12.42 10.30
C LEU A 153 9.59 11.37 10.68
N ALA A 154 9.97 10.27 11.34
CA ALA A 154 9.00 9.30 11.85
C ALA A 154 8.15 9.91 12.98
N HIS A 155 8.78 10.66 13.88
CA HIS A 155 8.08 11.35 14.97
C HIS A 155 7.17 12.46 14.42
N TRP A 156 7.65 13.23 13.45
CA TRP A 156 6.81 14.17 12.70
C TRP A 156 5.61 13.51 12.02
N THR A 157 5.78 12.29 11.50
CA THR A 157 4.68 11.53 10.89
C THR A 157 3.62 11.16 11.92
N VAL A 158 4.03 10.68 13.11
CA VAL A 158 3.10 10.40 14.21
C VAL A 158 2.34 11.66 14.63
N TRP A 159 3.05 12.78 14.81
CA TRP A 159 2.43 14.05 15.16
C TRP A 159 1.46 14.54 14.08
N LEU A 160 1.82 14.40 12.81
CA LEU A 160 0.97 14.79 11.69
C LEU A 160 -0.33 13.97 11.68
N VAL A 161 -0.29 12.67 11.96
CA VAL A 161 -1.48 11.83 12.08
C VAL A 161 -2.38 12.35 13.21
N ILE A 162 -1.82 12.62 14.39
CA ILE A 162 -2.57 13.17 15.54
C ILE A 162 -3.22 14.52 15.17
N ALA A 163 -2.46 15.41 14.52
CA ALA A 163 -2.94 16.72 14.10
C ALA A 163 -4.07 16.61 13.06
N LEU A 164 -3.95 15.72 12.07
CA LEU A 164 -5.02 15.48 11.10
C LEU A 164 -6.27 14.91 11.76
N THR A 165 -6.12 13.95 12.68
CA THR A 165 -7.25 13.42 13.45
C THR A 165 -7.94 14.53 14.23
N ALA A 166 -7.19 15.42 14.89
CA ALA A 166 -7.73 16.58 15.60
C ALA A 166 -8.48 17.54 14.66
N ILE A 167 -7.90 17.85 13.50
CA ILE A 167 -8.48 18.76 12.50
C ILE A 167 -9.79 18.21 11.95
N PHE A 168 -9.80 16.97 11.46
CA PHE A 168 -11.00 16.37 10.87
C PHE A 168 -12.08 16.12 11.93
N SER A 169 -11.72 15.65 13.13
CA SER A 169 -12.70 15.49 14.20
C SER A 169 -13.31 16.82 14.65
N TYR A 170 -12.53 17.92 14.67
CA TYR A 170 -13.06 19.24 14.99
C TYR A 170 -14.01 19.74 13.89
N ALA A 171 -13.65 19.56 12.62
CA ALA A 171 -14.53 19.91 11.51
C ALA A 171 -15.88 19.17 11.62
N GLU A 172 -15.85 17.85 11.79
CA GLU A 172 -17.08 17.03 11.86
C GLU A 172 -17.87 17.25 13.15
N THR A 173 -17.24 17.07 14.31
CA THR A 173 -17.96 17.04 15.59
C THR A 173 -18.05 18.40 16.27
N GLY A 174 -17.05 19.27 16.07
CA GLY A 174 -17.00 20.60 16.67
C GLY A 174 -17.76 21.67 15.90
N LEU A 175 -17.90 21.51 14.58
CA LEU A 175 -18.56 22.49 13.72
C LEU A 175 -19.79 21.91 13.01
N ARG A 176 -19.65 20.86 12.19
CA ARG A 176 -20.78 20.32 11.41
C ARG A 176 -21.92 19.78 12.27
N LEU A 177 -21.61 18.93 13.25
CA LEU A 177 -22.61 18.32 14.13
C LEU A 177 -23.43 19.36 14.92
N VAL A 178 -22.87 20.55 15.16
CA VAL A 178 -23.54 21.68 15.85
C VAL A 178 -24.23 22.61 14.84
N GLY A 179 -24.37 22.20 13.58
CA GLY A 179 -25.04 22.94 12.50
C GLY A 179 -24.21 24.08 11.88
N GLN A 180 -22.89 24.12 12.11
CA GLN A 180 -22.00 25.19 11.61
C GLN A 180 -21.23 24.78 10.35
N GLU A 181 -21.93 24.22 9.35
CA GLU A 181 -21.35 23.69 8.11
C GLU A 181 -20.40 24.67 7.40
N THR A 182 -20.83 25.91 7.14
CA THR A 182 -20.02 26.91 6.43
C THR A 182 -18.71 27.25 7.17
N LYS A 183 -18.73 27.22 8.52
CA LYS A 183 -17.51 27.45 9.30
C LYS A 183 -16.59 26.23 9.24
N ALA A 184 -17.13 25.01 9.19
CA ALA A 184 -16.35 23.79 8.98
C ALA A 184 -15.65 23.82 7.62
N GLU A 185 -16.36 24.22 6.57
CA GLU A 185 -15.81 24.38 5.22
C GLU A 185 -14.69 25.42 5.17
N LEU A 186 -14.89 26.60 5.76
CA LEU A 186 -13.88 27.65 5.85
C LEU A 186 -12.67 27.20 6.67
N PHE A 187 -12.89 26.46 7.75
CA PHE A 187 -11.84 25.90 8.59
C PHE A 187 -10.97 24.93 7.78
N ILE A 188 -11.55 23.95 7.07
CA ILE A 188 -10.79 23.01 6.23
C ILE A 188 -10.04 23.75 5.10
N ALA A 189 -10.65 24.78 4.49
CA ALA A 189 -9.98 25.57 3.46
C ALA A 189 -8.75 26.31 4.01
N THR A 190 -8.88 26.86 5.22
CA THR A 190 -7.77 27.51 5.94
C THR A 190 -6.67 26.51 6.25
N ILE A 191 -7.01 25.30 6.70
CA ILE A 191 -6.02 24.23 6.92
C ILE A 191 -5.33 23.82 5.63
N ALA A 192 -6.06 23.67 4.52
CA ALA A 192 -5.47 23.32 3.22
C ALA A 192 -4.44 24.37 2.76
N PHE A 193 -4.76 25.66 2.93
CA PHE A 193 -3.85 26.76 2.68
C PHE A 193 -2.63 26.71 3.61
N LEU A 194 -2.84 26.51 4.92
CA LEU A 194 -1.76 26.40 5.90
C LEU A 194 -0.81 25.22 5.60
N VAL A 195 -1.34 24.07 5.19
CA VAL A 195 -0.53 22.93 4.75
C VAL A 195 0.29 23.31 3.51
N PHE A 196 -0.27 24.02 2.54
CA PHE A 196 0.54 24.51 1.42
C PHE A 196 1.65 25.48 1.86
N VAL A 197 1.33 26.46 2.70
CA VAL A 197 2.30 27.44 3.22
C VAL A 197 3.41 26.75 4.02
N MET A 198 3.04 25.81 4.90
CA MET A 198 3.98 25.03 5.70
C MET A 198 4.92 24.19 4.83
N ARG A 199 4.47 23.67 3.67
CA ARG A 199 5.37 23.04 2.69
C ARG A 199 6.44 23.99 2.21
N VAL A 200 6.06 25.21 1.83
CA VAL A 200 6.96 26.25 1.31
C VAL A 200 7.95 26.67 2.40
N VAL A 201 7.47 26.85 3.63
CA VAL A 201 8.32 27.16 4.79
C VAL A 201 9.31 26.02 5.06
N PHE A 202 8.84 24.77 5.00
CA PHE A 202 9.69 23.60 5.19
C PHE A 202 10.83 23.55 4.16
N ASP A 203 10.53 23.77 2.88
CA ASP A 203 11.56 23.77 1.83
C ASP A 203 12.55 24.93 1.93
N LYS A 204 12.08 26.13 2.30
CA LYS A 204 12.93 27.34 2.31
C LYS A 204 13.75 27.53 3.60
N PHE A 205 13.22 27.12 4.75
CA PHE A 205 13.83 27.44 6.05
C PHE A 205 14.29 26.21 6.84
N LEU A 206 13.56 25.10 6.79
CA LEU A 206 13.85 23.92 7.61
C LEU A 206 14.75 22.91 6.92
N ARG A 207 14.58 22.73 5.60
CA ARG A 207 15.33 21.76 4.80
C ARG A 207 16.79 22.14 4.52
N PRO A 208 17.14 23.41 4.21
CA PRO A 208 18.52 23.76 3.88
C PRO A 208 19.48 23.44 5.03
N GLY A 209 20.57 22.71 4.73
CA GLY A 209 21.59 22.35 5.72
C GLY A 209 21.21 21.27 6.73
N ARG A 210 20.05 20.59 6.58
CA ARG A 210 19.60 19.53 7.50
C ARG A 210 19.29 18.23 6.76
N ASP A 211 20.22 17.28 6.84
CA ASP A 211 20.10 15.98 6.14
C ASP A 211 18.85 15.20 6.55
N TRP A 212 18.49 15.23 7.84
CA TRP A 212 17.31 14.54 8.37
C TRP A 212 16.00 15.03 7.74
N ALA A 213 15.92 16.29 7.29
CA ALA A 213 14.73 16.92 6.73
C ALA A 213 14.59 16.72 5.20
N SER A 214 15.60 16.15 4.54
CA SER A 214 15.68 16.07 3.08
C SER A 214 14.97 14.85 2.46
N ALA A 215 14.44 13.94 3.28
CA ALA A 215 13.98 12.63 2.81
C ALA A 215 12.78 12.74 1.84
N LEU A 216 12.91 12.09 0.67
CA LEU A 216 11.89 12.10 -0.37
C LEU A 216 10.55 11.52 0.11
N TRP A 217 10.57 10.42 0.87
CA TRP A 217 9.35 9.75 1.33
C TRP A 217 8.45 10.69 2.15
N PHE A 218 9.05 11.56 2.97
CA PHE A 218 8.30 12.50 3.80
C PHE A 218 7.70 13.64 2.97
N ARG A 219 8.39 14.10 1.92
CA ARG A 219 7.83 15.09 0.97
C ARG A 219 6.65 14.52 0.17
N VAL A 220 6.74 13.26 -0.23
CA VAL A 220 5.62 12.54 -0.87
C VAL A 220 4.46 12.35 0.11
N LEU A 221 4.73 11.94 1.36
CA LEU A 221 3.73 11.87 2.42
C LEU A 221 3.03 13.22 2.64
N TYR A 222 3.79 14.29 2.74
CA TYR A 222 3.24 15.65 2.89
C TYR A 222 2.35 16.03 1.70
N THR A 223 2.75 15.64 0.50
CA THR A 223 1.96 15.87 -0.72
C THR A 223 0.65 15.08 -0.69
N ALA A 224 0.67 13.84 -0.17
CA ALA A 224 -0.52 13.02 0.03
C ALA A 224 -1.45 13.63 1.10
N VAL A 225 -0.90 14.15 2.20
CA VAL A 225 -1.65 14.85 3.26
C VAL A 225 -2.37 16.08 2.71
N PHE A 226 -1.66 16.93 1.96
CA PHE A 226 -2.30 18.04 1.25
C PHE A 226 -3.41 17.55 0.32
N GLY A 227 -3.18 16.48 -0.42
CA GLY A 227 -4.19 15.86 -1.29
C GLY A 227 -5.43 15.42 -0.53
N ALA A 228 -5.27 14.74 0.59
CA ALA A 228 -6.38 14.28 1.43
C ALA A 228 -7.24 15.46 1.93
N VAL A 229 -6.61 16.52 2.46
CA VAL A 229 -7.32 17.71 2.96
C VAL A 229 -8.03 18.44 1.81
N VAL A 230 -7.37 18.62 0.67
CA VAL A 230 -7.94 19.34 -0.48
C VAL A 230 -9.07 18.54 -1.15
N ILE A 231 -8.90 17.23 -1.35
CA ILE A 231 -9.95 16.39 -1.92
C ILE A 231 -11.15 16.37 -0.98
N TYR A 232 -10.94 16.17 0.32
CA TYR A 232 -12.01 16.21 1.32
C TYR A 232 -12.75 17.55 1.33
N GLY A 233 -12.00 18.65 1.45
CA GLY A 233 -12.54 20.00 1.46
C GLY A 233 -13.35 20.29 0.20
N PHE A 234 -12.77 20.02 -0.98
CA PHE A 234 -13.45 20.18 -2.26
C PHE A 234 -14.71 19.33 -2.35
N THR A 235 -14.65 18.03 -2.02
CA THR A 235 -15.82 17.15 -2.08
C THR A 235 -16.95 17.68 -1.23
N THR A 236 -16.66 18.11 0.00
CA THR A 236 -17.71 18.59 0.91
C THR A 236 -18.30 19.95 0.50
N THR A 237 -17.48 20.92 0.09
CA THR A 237 -17.99 22.22 -0.37
C THR A 237 -18.69 22.12 -1.73
N PHE A 238 -18.20 21.24 -2.60
CA PHE A 238 -18.75 21.08 -3.93
C PHE A 238 -20.06 20.29 -3.87
N TRP A 239 -20.11 19.13 -3.24
CA TRP A 239 -21.32 18.31 -3.18
C TRP A 239 -22.31 18.72 -2.08
N GLY A 240 -21.92 19.61 -1.18
CA GLY A 240 -22.77 20.17 -0.14
C GLY A 240 -23.80 21.17 -0.67
N GLN A 241 -24.32 21.99 0.23
CA GLN A 241 -25.32 22.99 -0.13
C GLN A 241 -24.71 24.07 -1.06
N SER A 242 -25.40 24.34 -2.16
CA SER A 242 -25.00 25.33 -3.17
C SER A 242 -25.19 26.76 -2.67
N THR A 243 -24.21 27.27 -1.93
CA THR A 243 -24.15 28.66 -1.48
C THR A 243 -23.05 29.42 -2.24
N PHE A 244 -23.13 30.75 -2.24
CA PHE A 244 -22.07 31.58 -2.81
C PHE A 244 -20.71 31.31 -2.15
N VAL A 245 -20.71 31.08 -0.83
CA VAL A 245 -19.49 30.79 -0.05
C VAL A 245 -18.90 29.44 -0.44
N SER A 246 -19.69 28.37 -0.49
CA SER A 246 -19.20 27.03 -0.86
C SER A 246 -18.68 26.98 -2.30
N THR A 247 -19.21 27.81 -3.19
CA THR A 247 -18.67 28.00 -4.56
C THR A 247 -17.29 28.64 -4.54
N ILE A 248 -17.11 29.75 -3.80
CA ILE A 248 -15.80 30.40 -3.65
C ILE A 248 -14.79 29.43 -3.04
N LEU A 249 -15.18 28.69 -2.01
CA LEU A 249 -14.30 27.72 -1.36
C LEU A 249 -13.91 26.60 -2.33
N SER A 250 -14.84 26.07 -3.11
CA SER A 250 -14.54 25.07 -4.15
C SER A 250 -13.52 25.57 -5.19
N LEU A 251 -13.66 26.82 -5.65
CA LEU A 251 -12.70 27.46 -6.55
C LEU A 251 -11.34 27.70 -5.87
N SER A 252 -11.33 27.98 -4.57
CA SER A 252 -10.09 28.16 -3.80
C SER A 252 -9.27 26.86 -3.74
N TYR A 253 -9.92 25.71 -3.56
CA TYR A 253 -9.23 24.40 -3.58
C TYR A 253 -8.61 24.10 -4.95
N LEU A 254 -9.34 24.38 -6.03
CA LEU A 254 -8.80 24.24 -7.40
C LEU A 254 -7.57 25.13 -7.59
N SER A 255 -7.65 26.38 -7.13
CA SER A 255 -6.55 27.35 -7.18
C SER A 255 -5.34 26.85 -6.37
N LEU A 256 -5.54 26.27 -5.18
CA LEU A 256 -4.46 25.71 -4.37
C LEU A 256 -3.72 24.57 -5.07
N VAL A 257 -4.43 23.68 -5.77
CA VAL A 257 -3.79 22.60 -6.55
C VAL A 257 -2.95 23.19 -7.68
N CYS A 258 -3.47 24.17 -8.40
CA CYS A 258 -2.74 24.88 -9.46
C CYS A 258 -1.49 25.58 -8.92
N PHE A 259 -1.60 26.35 -7.82
CA PHE A 259 -0.46 27.01 -7.19
C PHE A 259 0.60 26.01 -6.72
N LYS A 260 0.17 24.88 -6.15
CA LYS A 260 1.10 23.81 -5.76
C LYS A 260 1.83 23.22 -6.95
N LEU A 261 1.14 22.93 -8.05
CA LEU A 261 1.77 22.44 -9.28
C LEU A 261 2.78 23.44 -9.85
N ILE A 262 2.41 24.73 -9.91
CA ILE A 262 3.31 25.81 -10.34
C ILE A 262 4.54 25.88 -9.43
N TYR A 263 4.35 25.83 -8.11
CA TYR A 263 5.44 25.84 -7.13
C TYR A 263 6.39 24.65 -7.31
N LEU A 264 5.85 23.42 -7.42
CA LEU A 264 6.65 22.21 -7.60
C LEU A 264 7.39 22.20 -8.95
N TYR A 265 6.75 22.70 -10.01
CA TYR A 265 7.35 22.81 -11.34
C TYR A 265 8.48 23.84 -11.36
N GLY A 266 8.27 25.01 -10.73
CA GLY A 266 9.27 26.07 -10.61
C GLY A 266 10.45 25.69 -9.73
N THR A 267 10.23 24.96 -8.64
CA THR A 267 11.29 24.45 -7.75
C THR A 267 11.98 23.19 -8.28
N ARG A 268 11.55 22.67 -9.44
CA ARG A 268 12.05 21.41 -10.03
C ARG A 268 12.03 20.26 -9.00
N SER A 269 10.92 20.16 -8.28
CA SER A 269 10.70 19.11 -7.27
C SER A 269 10.66 17.72 -7.90
N SER A 270 10.63 16.68 -7.06
CA SER A 270 10.69 15.29 -7.55
C SER A 270 9.53 14.95 -8.47
N LEU A 271 9.77 14.06 -9.45
CA LEU A 271 8.74 13.58 -10.37
C LEU A 271 7.55 12.94 -9.62
N ALA A 272 7.79 12.27 -8.49
CA ALA A 272 6.74 11.69 -7.66
C ALA A 272 5.78 12.73 -7.06
N GLU A 273 6.30 13.88 -6.58
CA GLU A 273 5.49 14.97 -6.03
C GLU A 273 4.62 15.63 -7.11
N LEU A 274 5.18 15.83 -8.32
CA LEU A 274 4.45 16.36 -9.47
C LEU A 274 3.34 15.40 -9.90
N CYS A 275 3.67 14.11 -10.06
CA CYS A 275 2.68 13.11 -10.46
C CYS A 275 1.52 12.99 -9.47
N LEU A 276 1.82 12.95 -8.17
CA LEU A 276 0.80 12.88 -7.12
C LEU A 276 -0.06 14.16 -7.08
N SER A 277 0.52 15.34 -7.29
CA SER A 277 -0.22 16.60 -7.32
C SER A 277 -1.15 16.71 -8.53
N THR A 278 -0.72 16.22 -9.70
CA THR A 278 -1.59 16.14 -10.89
C THR A 278 -2.68 15.10 -10.69
N PHE A 279 -2.40 13.98 -10.03
CA PHE A 279 -3.42 12.98 -9.69
C PHE A 279 -4.49 13.54 -8.74
N ILE A 280 -4.10 14.39 -7.77
CA ILE A 280 -5.06 15.13 -6.93
C ILE A 280 -5.97 16.03 -7.80
N GLY A 281 -5.39 16.74 -8.77
CA GLY A 281 -6.15 17.51 -9.76
C GLY A 281 -7.11 16.65 -10.57
N PHE A 282 -6.65 15.49 -11.07
CA PHE A 282 -7.49 14.52 -11.79
C PHE A 282 -8.73 14.13 -10.97
N VAL A 283 -8.58 13.81 -9.68
CA VAL A 283 -9.71 13.45 -8.80
C VAL A 283 -10.73 14.60 -8.69
N ILE A 284 -10.27 15.84 -8.57
CA ILE A 284 -11.15 17.03 -8.54
C ILE A 284 -11.88 17.20 -9.89
N PHE A 285 -11.16 17.09 -11.00
CA PHE A 285 -11.77 17.23 -12.34
C PHE A 285 -12.81 16.16 -12.64
N VAL A 286 -12.59 14.92 -12.18
CA VAL A 286 -13.60 13.85 -12.29
C VAL A 286 -14.88 14.23 -11.54
N GLN A 287 -14.77 14.80 -10.34
CA GLN A 287 -15.94 15.27 -9.58
C GLN A 287 -16.67 16.43 -10.29
N ILE A 288 -15.93 17.41 -10.82
CA ILE A 288 -16.52 18.52 -11.59
C ILE A 288 -17.28 17.97 -12.79
N PHE A 289 -16.64 17.10 -13.57
CA PHE A 289 -17.24 16.50 -14.75
C PHE A 289 -18.52 15.72 -14.40
N PHE A 290 -18.48 14.98 -13.29
CA PHE A 290 -19.64 14.24 -12.79
C PHE A 290 -20.81 15.17 -12.42
N ARG A 291 -20.57 16.28 -11.73
CA ARG A 291 -21.61 17.24 -11.36
C ARG A 291 -22.21 17.97 -12.57
N VAL A 292 -21.38 18.37 -13.53
CA VAL A 292 -21.86 19.02 -14.77
C VAL A 292 -22.90 18.14 -15.47
N LEU A 293 -22.66 16.83 -15.55
CA LEU A 293 -23.60 15.91 -16.18
C LEU A 293 -24.90 15.70 -15.39
N LEU A 294 -24.85 15.82 -14.05
CA LEU A 294 -26.03 15.84 -13.20
C LEU A 294 -26.87 17.10 -13.44
N GLU A 295 -26.25 18.27 -13.55
CA GLU A 295 -26.95 19.55 -13.72
C GLU A 295 -27.65 19.69 -15.08
N PHE A 296 -27.16 19.00 -16.12
CA PHE A 296 -27.79 18.96 -17.44
C PHE A 296 -28.84 17.84 -17.60
N ASP A 297 -29.23 17.16 -16.51
CA ASP A 297 -30.13 15.98 -16.54
C ASP A 297 -29.66 14.87 -17.50
N LEU A 298 -28.35 14.84 -17.80
CA LEU A 298 -27.75 13.80 -18.64
C LEU A 298 -27.43 12.56 -17.82
N PHE A 299 -27.39 12.67 -16.50
CA PHE A 299 -27.09 11.58 -15.59
C PHE A 299 -28.13 10.46 -15.65
N GLY A 300 -27.69 9.21 -15.77
CA GLY A 300 -28.56 8.04 -15.97
C GLY A 300 -29.02 7.83 -17.42
N GLY A 301 -28.95 8.86 -18.27
CA GLY A 301 -29.13 8.73 -19.70
C GLY A 301 -27.89 8.15 -20.40
N VAL A 302 -28.08 7.38 -21.47
CA VAL A 302 -26.98 6.76 -22.22
C VAL A 302 -25.97 7.77 -22.72
N ILE A 303 -26.43 8.95 -23.15
CA ILE A 303 -25.57 10.04 -23.59
C ILE A 303 -24.70 10.55 -22.44
N GLY A 304 -25.26 10.76 -21.25
CA GLY A 304 -24.46 11.22 -20.11
C GLY A 304 -23.45 10.19 -19.65
N ILE A 305 -23.82 8.91 -19.58
CA ILE A 305 -22.87 7.84 -19.21
C ILE A 305 -21.77 7.68 -20.30
N PHE A 306 -22.11 7.84 -21.58
CA PHE A 306 -21.14 7.89 -22.66
C PHE A 306 -20.15 9.05 -22.49
N LEU A 307 -20.65 10.25 -22.16
CA LEU A 307 -19.82 11.42 -21.88
C LEU A 307 -18.96 11.19 -20.63
N MET A 308 -19.44 10.51 -19.58
CA MET A 308 -18.63 10.07 -18.42
C MET A 308 -17.46 9.22 -18.84
N PHE A 309 -17.71 8.21 -19.66
CA PHE A 309 -16.65 7.36 -20.17
C PHE A 309 -15.63 8.17 -20.99
N LEU A 310 -16.09 8.96 -21.97
CA LEU A 310 -15.20 9.73 -22.84
C LEU A 310 -14.42 10.81 -22.08
N GLY A 311 -15.07 11.52 -21.17
CA GLY A 311 -14.48 12.57 -20.35
C GLY A 311 -13.41 12.01 -19.40
N THR A 312 -13.71 10.90 -18.72
CA THR A 312 -12.71 10.26 -17.83
C THR A 312 -11.53 9.68 -18.63
N VAL A 313 -11.75 9.08 -19.81
CA VAL A 313 -10.67 8.67 -20.71
C VAL A 313 -9.83 9.86 -21.15
N GLY A 314 -10.46 10.98 -21.52
CA GLY A 314 -9.77 12.22 -21.89
C GLY A 314 -8.90 12.76 -20.75
N LEU A 315 -9.41 12.75 -19.52
CA LEU A 315 -8.65 13.15 -18.32
C LEU A 315 -7.47 12.21 -18.04
N VAL A 316 -7.63 10.89 -18.22
CA VAL A 316 -6.53 9.91 -18.10
C VAL A 316 -5.44 10.21 -19.13
N ILE A 317 -5.82 10.47 -20.39
CA ILE A 317 -4.89 10.81 -21.47
C ILE A 317 -4.17 12.14 -21.17
N GLY A 318 -4.88 13.16 -20.70
CA GLY A 318 -4.30 14.44 -20.31
C GLY A 318 -3.28 14.28 -19.18
N MET A 319 -3.61 13.51 -18.14
CA MET A 319 -2.69 13.18 -17.05
C MET A 319 -1.44 12.44 -17.54
N ALA A 320 -1.61 11.46 -18.43
CA ALA A 320 -0.52 10.74 -19.08
C ALA A 320 0.44 11.67 -19.84
N ILE A 321 -0.10 12.60 -20.63
CA ILE A 321 0.69 13.59 -21.38
C ILE A 321 1.50 14.48 -20.42
N LEU A 322 0.87 14.95 -19.34
CA LEU A 322 1.56 15.75 -18.31
C LEU A 322 2.69 14.97 -17.63
N PHE A 323 2.47 13.70 -17.27
CA PHE A 323 3.51 12.86 -16.69
C PHE A 323 4.71 12.70 -17.63
N LYS A 324 4.45 12.47 -18.93
CA LYS A 324 5.52 12.39 -19.95
C LYS A 324 6.29 13.71 -20.05
N HIS A 325 5.57 14.84 -20.00
CA HIS A 325 6.18 16.17 -20.04
C HIS A 325 7.05 16.44 -18.80
N PHE A 326 6.57 16.13 -17.59
CA PHE A 326 7.38 16.30 -16.38
C PHE A 326 8.64 15.43 -16.40
N ALA A 327 8.53 14.18 -16.87
CA ALA A 327 9.67 13.29 -17.01
C ALA A 327 10.71 13.85 -18.02
N SER A 328 10.27 14.39 -19.15
CA SER A 328 11.19 14.95 -20.15
C SER A 328 11.89 16.23 -19.66
N VAL A 329 11.14 17.13 -19.02
CA VAL A 329 11.69 18.40 -18.49
C VAL A 329 12.71 18.16 -17.38
N LEU A 330 12.43 17.22 -16.47
CA LEU A 330 13.37 16.85 -15.41
C LEU A 330 14.61 16.13 -15.96
N LYS A 331 14.44 15.25 -16.96
CA LYS A 331 15.56 14.57 -17.65
C LYS A 331 16.44 15.56 -18.43
N ALA A 332 15.86 16.60 -19.02
CA ALA A 332 16.60 17.66 -19.73
C ALA A 332 17.36 18.60 -18.77
N SER A 333 16.86 18.81 -17.55
CA SER A 333 17.50 19.64 -16.52
C SER A 333 18.68 18.94 -15.83
N TYR A 334 18.65 17.60 -15.82
CA TYR A 334 19.74 16.75 -15.37
C TYR A 334 20.10 15.78 -16.50
N PRO A 335 20.75 16.26 -17.59
CA PRO A 335 21.27 15.35 -18.60
C PRO A 335 22.13 14.33 -17.88
N THR A 336 21.97 13.06 -18.22
CA THR A 336 22.65 11.90 -17.64
C THR A 336 24.18 12.01 -17.76
N HIS A 337 24.76 12.91 -16.98
CA HIS A 337 26.15 13.02 -16.57
C HIS A 337 26.23 13.03 -15.04
N HIS A 338 25.24 12.42 -14.37
CA HIS A 338 25.59 11.74 -13.14
C HIS A 338 26.49 10.57 -13.53
N LYS A 339 27.81 10.83 -13.49
CA LYS A 339 28.65 10.00 -12.62
C LYS A 339 27.82 9.81 -11.36
N ILE A 340 27.18 8.66 -11.26
CA ILE A 340 26.73 8.12 -9.98
C ILE A 340 27.93 8.38 -9.09
N SER A 341 27.76 9.24 -8.07
CA SER A 341 28.82 9.54 -7.12
C SER A 341 29.40 8.20 -6.69
N GLY A 342 30.64 7.94 -7.10
CA GLY A 342 31.28 6.63 -7.11
C GLY A 342 31.63 6.10 -5.73
N ASN A 343 30.64 6.04 -4.84
CA ASN A 343 30.75 5.53 -3.48
C ASN A 343 29.47 4.82 -2.99
N ARG A 344 28.49 4.55 -3.86
CA ARG A 344 27.35 3.67 -3.52
C ARG A 344 27.47 2.37 -4.27
N LEU A 345 28.35 1.52 -3.73
CA LEU A 345 28.50 0.07 -3.92
C LEU A 345 27.49 -0.57 -4.90
N GLU A 346 27.67 -0.35 -6.20
CA GLU A 346 27.39 -1.40 -7.18
C GLU A 346 28.47 -2.45 -6.92
N LYS A 347 28.16 -3.46 -6.11
CA LYS A 347 28.97 -4.68 -6.09
C LYS A 347 28.84 -5.28 -7.49
N ASN A 348 29.86 -5.03 -8.32
CA ASN A 348 30.04 -5.65 -9.63
C ASN A 348 29.97 -7.17 -9.45
N VAL A 349 28.91 -7.79 -9.96
CA VAL A 349 28.82 -9.26 -9.99
C VAL A 349 29.69 -9.72 -11.15
N SER A 350 30.82 -10.37 -10.83
CA SER A 350 31.74 -10.89 -11.83
C SER A 350 31.03 -11.81 -12.83
N TRP A 351 31.29 -11.59 -14.13
CA TRP A 351 30.80 -12.43 -15.23
C TRP A 351 31.05 -13.91 -15.02
N ASN A 352 32.10 -14.29 -14.30
CA ASN A 352 32.41 -15.69 -14.03
C ASN A 352 31.31 -16.43 -13.25
N HIS A 353 30.44 -15.71 -12.53
CA HIS A 353 29.32 -16.29 -11.80
C HIS A 353 28.02 -16.34 -12.62
N ILE A 354 27.87 -15.55 -13.69
CA ILE A 354 26.66 -15.48 -14.53
C ILE A 354 26.89 -16.14 -15.91
N SER A 355 28.14 -16.22 -16.39
CA SER A 355 28.53 -16.80 -17.68
C SER A 355 28.09 -18.25 -17.91
N PRO A 356 27.98 -19.14 -16.89
CA PRO A 356 27.42 -20.47 -17.11
C PRO A 356 25.94 -20.45 -17.50
N PHE A 357 25.24 -19.33 -17.26
CA PHE A 357 23.79 -19.18 -17.40
C PHE A 357 23.37 -18.34 -18.62
N LEU A 358 24.32 -17.82 -19.40
CA LEU A 358 24.07 -16.98 -20.57
C LEU A 358 24.58 -17.65 -21.84
N SER A 359 23.66 -18.09 -22.70
CA SER A 359 23.97 -18.42 -24.10
C SER A 359 24.31 -17.14 -24.89
N ASN A 360 24.97 -17.26 -26.06
CA ASN A 360 25.23 -16.12 -26.95
C ASN A 360 23.94 -15.34 -27.34
N GLU A 361 22.79 -16.03 -27.41
CA GLU A 361 21.47 -15.41 -27.61
C GLU A 361 21.02 -14.55 -26.41
N GLY A 362 21.39 -14.93 -25.19
CA GLY A 362 21.10 -14.19 -23.96
C GLY A 362 21.76 -12.80 -23.92
N ILE A 363 22.96 -12.67 -24.51
CA ILE A 363 23.71 -11.40 -24.58
C ILE A 363 23.09 -10.45 -25.61
N ALA A 364 22.66 -10.96 -26.77
CA ALA A 364 21.95 -10.15 -27.77
C ALA A 364 20.58 -9.66 -27.24
N ASN A 365 19.85 -10.54 -26.55
CA ASN A 365 18.61 -10.18 -25.86
C ASN A 365 18.84 -9.17 -24.72
N LEU A 366 19.99 -9.25 -24.02
CA LEU A 366 20.37 -8.27 -23.01
C LEU A 366 20.55 -6.87 -23.61
N GLN A 367 21.30 -6.74 -24.71
CA GLN A 367 21.49 -5.44 -25.38
C GLN A 367 20.17 -4.85 -25.86
N TYR A 368 19.29 -5.68 -26.42
CA TYR A 368 17.94 -5.26 -26.81
C TYR A 368 17.07 -4.84 -25.60
N ALA A 369 17.13 -5.60 -24.51
CA ALA A 369 16.39 -5.32 -23.27
C ALA A 369 16.90 -4.06 -22.54
N LEU A 370 18.20 -3.78 -22.60
CA LEU A 370 18.81 -2.58 -22.03
C LEU A 370 18.34 -1.33 -22.77
N HIS A 371 18.35 -1.35 -24.11
CA HIS A 371 17.88 -0.23 -24.93
C HIS A 371 16.38 0.04 -24.79
N THR A 372 15.55 -0.99 -24.59
CA THR A 372 14.09 -0.81 -24.44
C THR A 372 13.68 -0.34 -23.04
N LYS A 373 14.55 -0.46 -22.03
CA LYS A 373 14.24 -0.14 -20.64
C LYS A 373 14.60 1.28 -20.22
N GLU A 374 15.48 1.97 -20.96
CA GLU A 374 15.72 3.41 -20.76
C GLU A 374 14.46 4.27 -20.96
N ASP A 375 13.38 3.67 -21.50
CA ASP A 375 12.08 4.27 -21.76
C ASP A 375 10.94 3.82 -20.80
N GLU A 376 11.20 2.96 -19.79
CA GLU A 376 10.15 2.55 -18.83
C GLU A 376 9.84 3.64 -17.79
N ALA A 377 8.55 3.95 -17.62
CA ALA A 377 8.09 4.93 -16.64
C ALA A 377 8.28 4.42 -15.19
N PRO A 378 8.52 5.30 -14.21
CA PRO A 378 8.57 4.90 -12.80
C PRO A 378 7.26 4.25 -12.31
N TRP A 379 7.35 3.32 -11.35
CA TRP A 379 6.22 2.53 -10.87
C TRP A 379 5.01 3.35 -10.38
N TYR A 380 5.23 4.53 -9.79
CA TYR A 380 4.15 5.39 -9.30
C TYR A 380 3.38 6.07 -10.44
N VAL A 381 4.04 6.31 -11.59
CA VAL A 381 3.38 6.81 -12.81
C VAL A 381 2.41 5.75 -13.31
N GLU A 382 2.86 4.50 -13.37
CA GLU A 382 2.05 3.36 -13.76
C GLU A 382 0.87 3.15 -12.79
N LEU A 383 1.10 3.30 -11.47
CA LEU A 383 0.06 3.18 -10.44
C LEU A 383 -1.06 4.23 -10.60
N PHE A 384 -0.71 5.51 -10.73
CA PHE A 384 -1.72 6.57 -10.87
C PHE A 384 -2.51 6.42 -12.17
N LEU A 385 -1.86 6.05 -13.27
CA LEU A 385 -2.53 5.73 -14.53
C LEU A 385 -3.43 4.50 -14.43
N ALA A 386 -3.01 3.48 -13.67
CA ALA A 386 -3.84 2.30 -13.43
C ALA A 386 -5.11 2.66 -12.64
N ILE A 387 -5.00 3.41 -11.55
CA ILE A 387 -6.17 3.82 -10.74
C ILE A 387 -7.12 4.67 -11.58
N ALA A 388 -6.60 5.67 -12.30
CA ALA A 388 -7.40 6.51 -13.18
C ALA A 388 -8.05 5.71 -14.32
N GLY A 389 -7.32 4.73 -14.88
CA GLY A 389 -7.83 3.81 -15.89
C GLY A 389 -8.92 2.86 -15.39
N VAL A 390 -8.90 2.45 -14.11
CA VAL A 390 -9.98 1.67 -13.47
C VAL A 390 -11.25 2.52 -13.35
N VAL A 391 -11.14 3.78 -12.94
CA VAL A 391 -12.30 4.68 -12.89
C VAL A 391 -12.93 4.85 -14.28
N ALA A 392 -12.11 5.05 -15.31
CA ALA A 392 -12.59 5.09 -16.69
C ALA A 392 -13.22 3.74 -17.14
N ALA A 393 -12.65 2.61 -16.72
CA ALA A 393 -13.22 1.29 -17.00
C ALA A 393 -14.62 1.13 -16.40
N LEU A 394 -14.82 1.56 -15.15
CA LEU A 394 -16.13 1.47 -14.47
C LEU A 394 -17.21 2.22 -15.26
N PHE A 395 -16.94 3.46 -15.68
CA PHE A 395 -17.89 4.21 -16.52
C PHE A 395 -18.09 3.55 -17.89
N GLY A 396 -17.05 2.98 -18.48
CA GLY A 396 -17.16 2.23 -19.74
C GLY A 396 -18.03 0.98 -19.63
N ILE A 397 -17.96 0.25 -18.52
CA ILE A 397 -18.80 -0.92 -18.24
C ILE A 397 -20.26 -0.50 -18.10
N VAL A 398 -20.54 0.53 -17.29
CA VAL A 398 -21.90 1.04 -17.11
C VAL A 398 -22.46 1.56 -18.44
N PHE A 399 -21.66 2.30 -19.21
CA PHE A 399 -22.06 2.76 -20.55
C PHE A 399 -22.45 1.60 -21.45
N LEU A 400 -21.58 0.59 -21.57
CA LEU A 400 -21.81 -0.56 -22.44
C LEU A 400 -23.07 -1.33 -22.03
N GLY A 401 -23.27 -1.55 -20.73
CA GLY A 401 -24.45 -2.22 -20.20
C GLY A 401 -25.75 -1.48 -20.55
N VAL A 402 -25.83 -0.18 -20.23
CA VAL A 402 -27.04 0.62 -20.48
C VAL A 402 -27.27 0.81 -21.98
N PHE A 403 -26.22 1.04 -22.78
CA PHE A 403 -26.33 1.16 -24.23
C PHE A 403 -26.93 -0.11 -24.86
N LEU A 404 -26.42 -1.28 -24.48
CA LEU A 404 -26.94 -2.55 -24.98
C LEU A 404 -28.37 -2.83 -24.49
N ALA A 405 -28.68 -2.52 -23.23
CA ALA A 405 -30.04 -2.64 -22.72
C ALA A 405 -31.04 -1.79 -23.51
N LEU A 406 -30.66 -0.57 -23.94
CA LEU A 406 -31.51 0.25 -24.80
C LEU A 406 -31.66 -0.32 -26.21
N VAL A 407 -30.54 -0.65 -26.87
CA VAL A 407 -30.53 -1.16 -28.24
C VAL A 407 -31.31 -2.48 -28.35
N PHE A 408 -31.16 -3.35 -27.35
CA PHE A 408 -31.76 -4.68 -27.30
C PHE A 408 -32.97 -4.76 -26.36
N SER A 409 -33.58 -3.62 -25.99
CA SER A 409 -34.74 -3.54 -25.09
C SER A 409 -35.93 -4.43 -25.50
N ARG A 410 -36.03 -4.82 -26.77
CA ARG A 410 -37.05 -5.74 -27.31
C ARG A 410 -36.67 -7.23 -27.24
N ILE A 411 -35.40 -7.55 -27.00
CA ILE A 411 -34.86 -8.92 -26.98
C ILE A 411 -34.47 -9.27 -25.54
N ARG A 412 -35.36 -9.93 -24.80
CA ARG A 412 -35.03 -10.58 -23.51
C ARG A 412 -34.25 -11.86 -23.86
N PRO A 413 -32.90 -11.90 -23.76
CA PRO A 413 -32.12 -11.45 -22.59
C PRO A 413 -30.94 -10.50 -22.91
N GLU A 414 -30.76 -9.47 -22.07
CA GLU A 414 -29.69 -8.47 -22.14
C GLU A 414 -28.27 -9.07 -22.09
N GLY A 415 -28.13 -10.30 -21.57
CA GLY A 415 -26.84 -10.95 -21.40
C GLY A 415 -26.15 -11.41 -22.70
N GLY A 416 -26.91 -11.77 -23.73
CA GLY A 416 -26.37 -12.22 -25.02
C GLY A 416 -25.55 -11.13 -25.74
N PRO A 417 -26.13 -9.94 -25.97
CA PRO A 417 -25.40 -8.81 -26.53
C PRO A 417 -24.18 -8.40 -25.69
N LEU A 418 -24.30 -8.41 -24.36
CA LEU A 418 -23.20 -8.05 -23.46
C LEU A 418 -22.03 -9.03 -23.55
N LEU A 419 -22.33 -10.34 -23.65
CA LEU A 419 -21.34 -11.38 -23.88
C LEU A 419 -20.64 -11.22 -25.23
N LEU A 420 -21.38 -10.97 -26.30
CA LEU A 420 -20.83 -10.79 -27.65
C LEU A 420 -19.95 -9.53 -27.74
N CYS A 421 -20.45 -8.39 -27.30
CA CYS A 421 -19.69 -7.13 -27.31
C CYS A 421 -18.48 -7.22 -26.36
N GLY A 422 -18.68 -7.72 -25.14
CA GLY A 422 -17.61 -7.92 -24.15
C GLY A 422 -16.52 -8.86 -24.65
N GLY A 423 -16.91 -9.98 -25.28
CA GLY A 423 -15.99 -10.94 -25.91
C GLY A 423 -15.13 -10.30 -26.99
N ASN A 424 -15.74 -9.54 -27.91
CA ASN A 424 -15.01 -8.83 -28.96
C ASN A 424 -14.04 -7.79 -28.39
N ILE A 425 -14.48 -6.98 -27.42
CA ILE A 425 -13.62 -5.99 -26.75
C ILE A 425 -12.44 -6.67 -26.05
N PHE A 426 -12.71 -7.75 -25.30
CA PHE A 426 -11.69 -8.50 -24.58
C PHE A 426 -10.65 -9.11 -25.53
N LEU A 427 -11.09 -9.78 -26.60
CA LEU A 427 -10.19 -10.41 -27.58
C LEU A 427 -9.38 -9.37 -28.36
N LEU A 428 -10.00 -8.28 -28.80
CA LEU A 428 -9.31 -7.18 -29.47
C LEU A 428 -8.27 -6.55 -28.55
N ALA A 429 -8.65 -6.24 -27.32
CA ALA A 429 -7.74 -5.65 -26.35
C ALA A 429 -6.60 -6.60 -26.01
N LEU A 430 -6.86 -7.90 -25.87
CA LEU A 430 -5.85 -8.94 -25.66
C LEU A 430 -4.84 -9.00 -26.81
N PHE A 431 -5.34 -8.99 -28.06
CA PHE A 431 -4.50 -9.04 -29.26
C PHE A 431 -3.65 -7.78 -29.43
N MET A 432 -4.26 -6.60 -29.28
CA MET A 432 -3.56 -5.31 -29.40
C MET A 432 -2.54 -5.15 -28.28
N ARG A 433 -2.86 -5.60 -27.07
CA ARG A 433 -1.96 -5.54 -25.92
C ARG A 433 -0.67 -6.34 -26.15
N ARG A 434 -0.72 -7.44 -26.91
CA ARG A 434 0.47 -8.24 -27.27
C ARG A 434 1.42 -7.51 -28.23
N LYS A 435 0.90 -6.61 -29.08
CA LYS A 435 1.68 -5.90 -30.10
C LYS A 435 2.28 -4.57 -29.62
N ILE A 436 1.63 -3.93 -28.64
CA ILE A 436 1.92 -2.54 -28.27
C ILE A 436 2.92 -2.45 -27.11
N LYS A 437 3.97 -1.65 -27.31
CA LYS A 437 5.05 -1.43 -26.32
C LYS A 437 4.96 -0.09 -25.58
N SER A 438 4.33 0.93 -26.19
CA SER A 438 4.19 2.26 -25.59
C SER A 438 3.46 2.21 -24.24
N PRO A 439 4.05 2.72 -23.14
CA PRO A 439 3.48 2.60 -21.78
C PRO A 439 2.07 3.17 -21.70
N PHE A 440 1.80 4.31 -22.33
CA PHE A 440 0.49 4.95 -22.30
C PHE A 440 -0.58 4.15 -23.04
N THR A 441 -0.24 3.66 -24.22
CA THR A 441 -1.17 2.85 -25.02
C THR A 441 -1.43 1.50 -24.34
N ARG A 442 -0.46 0.96 -23.58
CA ARG A 442 -0.68 -0.23 -22.73
C ARG A 442 -1.80 -0.01 -21.72
N HIS A 443 -1.80 1.12 -21.00
CA HIS A 443 -2.84 1.41 -20.01
C HIS A 443 -4.25 1.52 -20.62
N PHE A 444 -4.37 2.12 -21.81
CA PHE A 444 -5.65 2.17 -22.53
C PHE A 444 -6.20 0.76 -22.84
N PHE A 445 -5.36 -0.13 -23.39
CA PHE A 445 -5.79 -1.50 -23.65
C PHE A 445 -5.99 -2.32 -22.38
N ASN A 446 -5.27 -2.02 -21.29
CA ASN A 446 -5.53 -2.60 -19.98
C ASN A 446 -6.93 -2.22 -19.46
N THR A 447 -7.35 -0.96 -19.61
CA THR A 447 -8.72 -0.51 -19.30
C THR A 447 -9.75 -1.24 -20.15
N LEU A 448 -9.55 -1.35 -21.47
CA LEU A 448 -10.46 -2.08 -22.35
C LEU A 448 -10.56 -3.58 -22.01
N LEU A 449 -9.45 -4.20 -21.60
CA LEU A 449 -9.45 -5.59 -21.11
C LEU A 449 -10.37 -5.75 -19.89
N VAL A 450 -10.29 -4.83 -18.91
CA VAL A 450 -11.16 -4.87 -17.72
C VAL A 450 -12.62 -4.66 -18.09
N VAL A 451 -12.92 -3.75 -19.03
CA VAL A 451 -14.29 -3.53 -19.54
C VAL A 451 -14.83 -4.78 -20.21
N GLY A 452 -14.08 -5.38 -21.14
CA GLY A 452 -14.47 -6.59 -21.85
C GLY A 452 -14.63 -7.80 -20.92
N PHE A 453 -13.69 -7.97 -19.98
CA PHE A 453 -13.75 -9.00 -18.94
C PHE A 453 -15.04 -8.89 -18.11
N SER A 454 -15.34 -7.69 -17.60
CA SER A 454 -16.52 -7.47 -16.76
C SER A 454 -17.81 -7.67 -17.55
N ALA A 455 -17.86 -7.19 -18.80
CA ALA A 455 -19.02 -7.38 -19.68
C ALA A 455 -19.30 -8.87 -19.94
N ILE A 456 -18.28 -9.71 -20.14
CA ILE A 456 -18.45 -11.16 -20.28
C ILE A 456 -19.08 -11.74 -19.00
N LEU A 457 -18.58 -11.37 -17.81
CA LEU A 457 -19.09 -11.88 -16.54
C LEU A 457 -20.54 -11.48 -16.28
N PHE A 458 -20.89 -10.21 -16.47
CA PHE A 458 -22.27 -9.76 -16.37
C PHE A 458 -23.15 -10.44 -17.43
N GLY A 459 -22.67 -10.60 -18.66
CA GLY A 459 -23.40 -11.24 -19.74
C GLY A 459 -23.77 -12.69 -19.41
N ILE A 460 -22.80 -13.46 -18.90
CA ILE A 460 -23.01 -14.83 -18.43
C ILE A 460 -23.91 -14.86 -17.20
N GLY A 461 -23.73 -13.94 -16.25
CA GLY A 461 -24.58 -13.83 -15.07
C GLY A 461 -26.05 -13.60 -15.40
N PHE A 462 -26.34 -12.74 -16.39
CA PHE A 462 -27.71 -12.53 -16.87
C PHE A 462 -28.27 -13.70 -17.67
N LEU A 463 -27.43 -14.46 -18.40
CA LEU A 463 -27.89 -15.60 -19.19
C LEU A 463 -28.14 -16.85 -18.35
N THR A 464 -27.31 -17.07 -17.33
CA THR A 464 -27.30 -18.32 -16.56
C THR A 464 -27.97 -18.20 -15.20
N HIS A 465 -28.06 -16.99 -14.64
CA HIS A 465 -28.49 -16.72 -13.27
C HIS A 465 -27.78 -17.61 -12.22
N ASN A 466 -26.58 -18.11 -12.55
CA ASN A 466 -25.82 -19.02 -11.71
C ASN A 466 -24.48 -18.37 -11.35
N THR A 467 -24.27 -18.12 -10.06
CA THR A 467 -23.07 -17.48 -9.52
C THR A 467 -21.81 -18.29 -9.76
N ASP A 468 -21.89 -19.62 -9.68
CA ASP A 468 -20.75 -20.51 -9.84
C ASP A 468 -20.26 -20.45 -11.29
N VAL A 469 -21.16 -20.46 -12.27
CA VAL A 469 -20.80 -20.34 -13.69
C VAL A 469 -20.07 -19.02 -13.97
N VAL A 470 -20.52 -17.92 -13.36
CA VAL A 470 -19.84 -16.62 -13.44
C VAL A 470 -18.44 -16.72 -12.83
N LEU A 471 -18.31 -17.41 -11.69
CA LEU A 471 -17.07 -17.53 -10.94
C LEU A 471 -16.02 -18.36 -11.68
N TRP A 472 -16.40 -19.54 -12.18
CA TRP A 472 -15.57 -20.39 -13.03
C TRP A 472 -15.14 -19.66 -14.31
N THR A 473 -16.03 -18.85 -14.90
CA THR A 473 -15.69 -18.03 -16.07
C THR A 473 -14.68 -16.93 -15.71
N ALA A 474 -14.86 -16.26 -14.58
CA ALA A 474 -13.92 -15.25 -14.08
C ALA A 474 -12.53 -15.82 -13.84
N MET A 475 -12.46 -17.03 -13.27
CA MET A 475 -11.21 -17.77 -13.07
C MET A 475 -10.56 -18.12 -14.41
N ALA A 476 -11.33 -18.67 -15.37
CA ALA A 476 -10.82 -19.06 -16.69
C ALA A 476 -10.28 -17.85 -17.48
N LEU A 477 -11.03 -16.74 -17.52
CA LEU A 477 -10.61 -15.52 -18.19
C LEU A 477 -9.40 -14.87 -17.52
N SER A 478 -9.35 -14.89 -16.18
CA SER A 478 -8.21 -14.38 -15.42
C SER A 478 -6.95 -15.19 -15.66
N GLY A 479 -7.07 -16.52 -15.69
CA GLY A 479 -5.99 -17.44 -16.05
C GLY A 479 -5.48 -17.21 -17.47
N LEU A 480 -6.40 -17.05 -18.44
CA LEU A 480 -6.05 -16.74 -19.82
C LEU A 480 -5.30 -15.40 -19.95
N ALA A 481 -5.77 -14.36 -19.24
CA ALA A 481 -5.12 -13.06 -19.22
C ALA A 481 -3.72 -13.12 -18.58
N LEU A 482 -3.57 -13.85 -17.47
CA LEU A 482 -2.28 -14.07 -16.80
C LEU A 482 -1.25 -14.71 -17.73
N LEU A 483 -1.64 -15.76 -18.45
CA LEU A 483 -0.76 -16.47 -19.38
C LEU A 483 -0.46 -15.64 -20.64
N SER A 484 -1.41 -14.82 -21.08
CA SER A 484 -1.35 -14.11 -22.37
C SER A 484 -0.66 -12.75 -22.33
N ILE A 485 -0.71 -12.02 -21.22
CA ILE A 485 -0.30 -10.62 -21.14
C ILE A 485 0.91 -10.45 -20.23
N LYS A 486 2.03 -10.01 -20.79
CA LYS A 486 3.26 -9.63 -20.06
C LYS A 486 3.16 -8.19 -19.55
N ASP A 487 2.34 -7.95 -18.53
CA ASP A 487 2.17 -6.65 -17.88
C ASP A 487 2.00 -6.83 -16.36
N ARG A 488 2.76 -6.07 -15.57
CA ARG A 488 2.76 -6.19 -14.10
C ARG A 488 1.43 -5.79 -13.46
N ILE A 489 0.73 -4.81 -14.02
CA ILE A 489 -0.53 -4.29 -13.47
C ILE A 489 -1.65 -5.28 -13.76
N ILE A 490 -1.79 -5.69 -15.03
CA ILE A 490 -2.80 -6.70 -15.37
C ILE A 490 -2.53 -8.00 -14.63
N GLU A 491 -1.27 -8.43 -14.55
CA GLU A 491 -0.90 -9.62 -13.78
C GLU A 491 -1.32 -9.52 -12.31
N PHE A 492 -1.17 -8.36 -11.67
CA PHE A 492 -1.64 -8.16 -10.29
C PHE A 492 -3.16 -8.23 -10.21
N PHE A 493 -3.88 -7.50 -11.07
CA PHE A 493 -5.35 -7.44 -11.04
C PHE A 493 -6.00 -8.78 -11.35
N THR A 494 -5.57 -9.48 -12.40
CA THR A 494 -6.17 -10.76 -12.79
C THR A 494 -5.80 -11.87 -11.81
N ALA A 495 -4.61 -11.82 -11.21
CA ALA A 495 -4.29 -12.71 -10.09
C ALA A 495 -5.15 -12.43 -8.87
N GLY A 496 -5.40 -11.15 -8.55
CA GLY A 496 -6.30 -10.72 -7.47
C GLY A 496 -7.73 -11.21 -7.68
N ILE A 497 -8.26 -11.07 -8.91
CA ILE A 497 -9.57 -11.61 -9.27
C ILE A 497 -9.56 -13.13 -9.13
N PHE A 498 -8.58 -13.82 -9.71
CA PHE A 498 -8.48 -15.28 -9.64
C PHE A 498 -8.49 -15.81 -8.21
N ILE A 499 -7.62 -15.28 -7.33
CA ILE A 499 -7.56 -15.71 -5.93
C ILE A 499 -8.81 -15.28 -5.15
N GLY A 500 -9.40 -14.13 -5.47
CA GLY A 500 -10.68 -13.70 -4.91
C GLY A 500 -11.81 -14.69 -5.25
N CYS A 501 -11.84 -15.19 -6.49
CA CYS A 501 -12.78 -16.21 -6.91
C CYS A 501 -12.56 -17.55 -6.19
N VAL A 502 -11.30 -17.99 -6.05
CA VAL A 502 -10.95 -19.18 -5.24
C VAL A 502 -11.44 -19.00 -3.80
N GLY A 503 -11.22 -17.82 -3.22
CA GLY A 503 -11.68 -17.50 -1.88
C GLY A 503 -13.19 -17.63 -1.76
N PHE A 504 -13.94 -16.96 -2.65
CA PHE A 504 -15.40 -17.04 -2.64
C PHE A 504 -15.92 -18.48 -2.75
N GLU A 505 -15.37 -19.29 -3.68
CA GLU A 505 -15.74 -20.71 -3.80
C GLU A 505 -15.51 -21.49 -2.51
N LEU A 506 -14.37 -21.26 -1.85
CA LEU A 506 -14.02 -21.93 -0.60
C LEU A 506 -15.00 -21.58 0.52
N PHE A 507 -15.32 -20.29 0.70
CA PHE A 507 -16.28 -19.84 1.72
C PHE A 507 -17.73 -20.17 1.39
N HIS A 508 -18.06 -20.40 0.10
CA HIS A 508 -19.40 -20.81 -0.30
C HIS A 508 -19.66 -22.30 -0.05
N HIS A 509 -18.65 -23.15 -0.27
CA HIS A 509 -18.81 -24.61 -0.24
C HIS A 509 -18.31 -25.30 1.05
N PHE A 510 -17.41 -24.67 1.80
CA PHE A 510 -16.83 -25.23 3.01
C PHE A 510 -17.21 -24.39 4.23
N ASP A 511 -17.21 -25.02 5.40
CA ASP A 511 -17.31 -24.31 6.68
C ASP A 511 -16.24 -23.22 6.77
N ASN A 512 -16.59 -22.06 7.35
CA ASN A 512 -15.74 -20.87 7.44
C ASN A 512 -14.31 -21.19 7.93
N ARG A 513 -14.19 -22.09 8.92
CA ARG A 513 -12.90 -22.53 9.49
C ARG A 513 -12.03 -23.29 8.50
N LEU A 514 -12.60 -24.24 7.76
CA LEU A 514 -11.88 -25.01 6.73
C LEU A 514 -11.57 -24.14 5.52
N ALA A 515 -12.50 -23.27 5.12
CA ALA A 515 -12.32 -22.31 4.05
C ALA A 515 -11.15 -21.36 4.34
N GLU A 516 -11.04 -20.82 5.56
CA GLU A 516 -9.95 -19.94 5.96
C GLU A 516 -8.59 -20.64 5.91
N ILE A 517 -8.49 -21.85 6.48
CA ILE A 517 -7.25 -22.64 6.46
C ILE A 517 -6.84 -22.97 5.02
N ALA A 518 -7.78 -23.44 4.20
CA ALA A 518 -7.53 -23.77 2.80
C ALA A 518 -7.09 -22.53 2.02
N PHE A 519 -7.78 -21.41 2.21
CA PHE A 519 -7.47 -20.15 1.53
C PHE A 519 -6.08 -19.64 1.93
N LEU A 520 -5.75 -19.57 3.22
CA LEU A 520 -4.42 -19.22 3.73
C LEU A 520 -3.33 -20.07 3.08
N THR A 521 -3.54 -21.39 3.07
CA THR A 521 -2.56 -22.36 2.59
C THR A 521 -2.34 -22.22 1.09
N VAL A 522 -3.42 -22.24 0.30
CA VAL A 522 -3.36 -22.14 -1.16
C VAL A 522 -2.75 -20.83 -1.60
N SER A 523 -3.22 -19.71 -1.03
CA SER A 523 -2.74 -18.38 -1.39
C SER A 523 -1.27 -18.17 -1.02
N SER A 524 -0.84 -18.59 0.17
CA SER A 524 0.53 -18.39 0.64
C SER A 524 1.54 -19.27 -0.10
N LEU A 525 1.19 -20.54 -0.36
CA LEU A 525 2.04 -21.45 -1.12
C LEU A 525 2.15 -21.02 -2.58
N ALA A 526 1.03 -20.74 -3.24
CA ALA A 526 1.03 -20.29 -4.64
C ALA A 526 1.73 -18.93 -4.77
N GLY A 527 1.47 -18.00 -3.86
CA GLY A 527 2.12 -16.68 -3.84
C GLY A 527 3.63 -16.76 -3.67
N THR A 528 4.09 -17.58 -2.71
CA THR A 528 5.52 -17.87 -2.53
C THR A 528 6.11 -18.50 -3.77
N PHE A 529 5.48 -19.54 -4.33
CA PHE A 529 5.97 -20.26 -5.49
C PHE A 529 6.14 -19.34 -6.72
N LEU A 530 5.16 -18.46 -6.99
CA LEU A 530 5.22 -17.51 -8.10
C LEU A 530 6.31 -16.44 -7.94
N LEU A 531 6.64 -16.06 -6.69
CA LEU A 531 7.70 -15.09 -6.38
C LEU A 531 9.12 -15.67 -6.43
N THR A 532 9.24 -16.97 -6.56
CA THR A 532 10.50 -17.66 -6.26
C THR A 532 10.87 -18.68 -7.32
N ARG A 533 9.95 -18.97 -8.25
CA ARG A 533 10.23 -19.75 -9.45
C ARG A 533 9.56 -19.13 -10.67
N PRO A 534 10.31 -18.92 -11.78
CA PRO A 534 9.69 -18.55 -13.04
C PRO A 534 8.89 -19.74 -13.61
N LEU A 535 7.69 -19.47 -14.12
CA LEU A 535 6.82 -20.43 -14.78
C LEU A 535 6.72 -20.11 -16.26
N PHE A 536 6.78 -21.14 -17.11
CA PHE A 536 6.68 -20.98 -18.57
C PHE A 536 7.66 -19.93 -19.15
N GLY A 537 8.86 -19.79 -18.57
CA GLY A 537 9.84 -18.79 -19.00
C GLY A 537 9.47 -17.35 -18.64
N ARG A 538 8.62 -17.15 -17.62
CA ARG A 538 8.20 -15.84 -17.12
C ARG A 538 8.22 -15.80 -15.59
N TYR A 539 8.63 -14.66 -15.05
CA TYR A 539 8.60 -14.39 -13.62
C TYR A 539 7.30 -13.65 -13.23
N PHE A 540 6.43 -14.34 -12.48
CA PHE A 540 5.09 -13.87 -12.09
C PHE A 540 5.09 -13.12 -10.74
N ALA A 541 5.91 -12.07 -10.67
CA ALA A 541 6.16 -11.34 -9.43
C ALA A 541 4.89 -10.65 -8.88
N SER A 542 4.12 -10.04 -9.77
CA SER A 542 2.92 -9.29 -9.41
C SER A 542 1.79 -10.22 -8.99
N ALA A 543 1.62 -11.34 -9.69
CA ALA A 543 0.64 -12.35 -9.32
C ALA A 543 0.98 -12.95 -7.95
N GLY A 544 2.24 -13.34 -7.73
CA GLY A 544 2.65 -13.87 -6.44
C GLY A 544 2.45 -12.88 -5.28
N THR A 545 2.66 -11.59 -5.55
CA THR A 545 2.35 -10.51 -4.59
C THR A 545 0.85 -10.41 -4.31
N ALA A 546 -0.01 -10.46 -5.33
CA ALA A 546 -1.47 -10.43 -5.16
C ALA A 546 -1.97 -11.61 -4.31
N PHE A 547 -1.45 -12.82 -4.57
CA PHE A 547 -1.77 -14.02 -3.81
C PHE A 547 -1.38 -13.89 -2.33
N LEU A 548 -0.19 -13.34 -2.02
CA LEU A 548 0.23 -13.16 -0.62
C LEU A 548 -0.51 -12.04 0.11
N ILE A 549 -0.98 -11.03 -0.60
CA ILE A 549 -1.78 -9.93 -0.02
C ILE A 549 -3.21 -10.40 0.27
N ALA A 550 -3.76 -11.29 -0.54
CA ALA A 550 -5.16 -11.70 -0.44
C ALA A 550 -5.57 -12.21 0.96
N PRO A 551 -4.78 -13.06 1.64
CA PRO A 551 -4.93 -13.37 3.07
C PRO A 551 -5.08 -12.18 4.00
N ALA A 552 -4.16 -11.21 3.88
CA ALA A 552 -4.14 -10.04 4.74
C ALA A 552 -5.38 -9.15 4.52
N LEU A 553 -5.84 -9.03 3.26
CA LEU A 553 -7.06 -8.30 2.93
C LEU A 553 -8.33 -9.04 3.35
N LEU A 554 -8.38 -10.36 3.14
CA LEU A 554 -9.54 -11.17 3.52
C LEU A 554 -9.72 -11.20 5.04
N GLY A 555 -8.66 -11.48 5.79
CA GLY A 555 -8.72 -11.48 7.26
C GLY A 555 -9.21 -10.13 7.81
N VAL A 556 -8.94 -9.04 7.10
CA VAL A 556 -9.48 -7.72 7.42
C VAL A 556 -10.94 -7.54 6.96
N ALA A 557 -11.29 -7.96 5.75
CA ALA A 557 -12.64 -7.83 5.21
C ALA A 557 -13.67 -8.59 6.07
N LEU A 558 -13.28 -9.78 6.57
CA LEU A 558 -14.11 -10.59 7.45
C LEU A 558 -14.47 -9.86 8.76
N ILE A 559 -13.54 -9.06 9.31
CA ILE A 559 -13.80 -8.20 10.50
C ILE A 559 -14.91 -7.18 10.20
N HIS A 560 -15.01 -6.70 8.96
CA HIS A 560 -16.03 -5.71 8.55
C HIS A 560 -17.39 -6.36 8.27
N THR A 561 -17.42 -7.56 7.68
CA THR A 561 -18.67 -8.27 7.35
C THR A 561 -19.43 -8.81 8.56
N ASN A 562 -18.76 -9.00 9.71
CA ASN A 562 -19.41 -9.32 10.99
C ASN A 562 -20.36 -8.22 11.51
N ARG A 563 -20.49 -7.08 10.81
CA ARG A 563 -21.55 -6.07 11.02
C ARG A 563 -22.86 -6.37 10.27
N ILE A 564 -22.93 -7.40 9.42
CA ILE A 564 -24.17 -7.85 8.78
C ILE A 564 -24.75 -8.98 9.64
N GLU A 565 -25.55 -8.57 10.62
CA GLU A 565 -26.18 -9.37 11.68
C GLU A 565 -27.22 -10.40 11.19
N THR A 566 -26.88 -11.35 10.31
CA THR A 566 -27.89 -12.36 9.90
C THR A 566 -27.46 -13.82 9.70
N LEU A 567 -26.20 -14.23 9.88
CA LEU A 567 -25.86 -15.63 9.54
C LEU A 567 -24.94 -16.43 10.47
N VAL A 568 -24.41 -15.90 11.58
CA VAL A 568 -23.45 -16.70 12.36
C VAL A 568 -23.59 -16.44 13.86
N GLY A 569 -23.79 -17.52 14.63
CA GLY A 569 -23.88 -17.51 16.09
C GLY A 569 -22.61 -16.99 16.77
N GLU A 570 -22.79 -16.57 18.02
CA GLU A 570 -21.82 -15.84 18.87
C GLU A 570 -20.48 -16.56 19.14
N ASP A 571 -20.29 -17.80 18.64
CA ASP A 571 -19.19 -18.68 19.04
C ASP A 571 -18.08 -18.89 18.00
N VAL A 572 -18.16 -18.31 16.79
CA VAL A 572 -17.23 -18.69 15.70
C VAL A 572 -15.79 -18.16 15.87
N PHE A 573 -15.54 -17.24 16.81
CA PHE A 573 -14.20 -16.72 17.09
C PHE A 573 -13.84 -16.70 18.59
N SER A 574 -14.72 -17.21 19.47
CA SER A 574 -14.50 -17.27 20.92
C SER A 574 -13.56 -18.42 21.31
N ASP A 575 -13.48 -19.47 20.50
CA ASP A 575 -12.41 -20.47 20.61
C ASP A 575 -11.16 -19.96 19.90
N ILE A 576 -10.11 -19.74 20.67
CA ILE A 576 -8.74 -19.56 20.15
C ILE A 576 -8.47 -20.77 19.25
N GLY A 577 -8.62 -20.60 17.93
CA GLY A 577 -8.42 -21.64 16.92
C GLY A 577 -6.97 -22.08 16.85
N TRP A 578 -6.54 -22.86 17.83
CA TRP A 578 -5.18 -23.39 17.97
C TRP A 578 -4.77 -24.22 16.76
N ASP A 579 -5.73 -24.82 16.08
CA ASP A 579 -5.58 -25.49 14.79
C ASP A 579 -5.21 -24.52 13.67
N ILE A 580 -5.89 -23.37 13.52
CA ILE A 580 -5.56 -22.34 12.52
C ILE A 580 -4.15 -21.79 12.79
N LYS A 581 -3.83 -21.51 14.07
CA LYS A 581 -2.49 -21.06 14.47
C LYS A 581 -1.43 -22.14 14.21
N GLY A 582 -1.77 -23.41 14.49
CA GLY A 582 -0.90 -24.55 14.22
C GLY A 582 -0.62 -24.73 12.73
N VAL A 583 -1.64 -24.66 11.88
CA VAL A 583 -1.47 -24.74 10.43
C VAL A 583 -0.69 -23.54 9.91
N SER A 584 -0.99 -22.32 10.38
CA SER A 584 -0.23 -21.12 10.05
C SER A 584 1.26 -21.26 10.43
N LEU A 585 1.56 -21.78 11.63
CA LEU A 585 2.92 -22.04 12.09
C LEU A 585 3.65 -23.03 11.15
N ILE A 586 3.01 -24.16 10.84
CA ILE A 586 3.57 -25.20 9.95
C ILE A 586 3.81 -24.62 8.55
N LEU A 587 2.84 -23.87 8.03
CA LEU A 587 2.90 -23.25 6.72
C LEU A 587 4.03 -22.22 6.63
N ILE A 588 4.12 -21.30 7.61
CA ILE A 588 5.19 -20.30 7.67
C ILE A 588 6.54 -21.01 7.78
N ALA A 589 6.67 -21.99 8.67
CA ALA A 589 7.91 -22.76 8.83
C ALA A 589 8.31 -23.47 7.53
N PHE A 590 7.36 -24.09 6.83
CA PHE A 590 7.58 -24.72 5.53
C PHE A 590 8.04 -23.72 4.47
N ILE A 591 7.38 -22.56 4.35
CA ILE A 591 7.77 -21.50 3.42
C ILE A 591 9.19 -21.00 3.73
N MET A 592 9.51 -20.80 5.01
CA MET A 592 10.84 -20.33 5.43
C MET A 592 11.94 -21.34 5.15
N PHE A 593 11.67 -22.63 5.38
CA PHE A 593 12.56 -23.71 4.97
C PHE A 593 12.75 -23.71 3.45
N TRP A 594 11.65 -23.62 2.70
CA TRP A 594 11.66 -23.63 1.24
C TRP A 594 12.49 -22.47 0.65
N LEU A 595 12.39 -21.27 1.24
CA LEU A 595 13.15 -20.08 0.82
C LEU A 595 14.65 -20.15 1.15
N ASN A 596 15.03 -20.96 2.15
CA ASN A 596 16.42 -21.07 2.61
C ASN A 596 17.11 -22.37 2.21
N LYS A 597 16.39 -23.33 1.61
CA LYS A 597 16.90 -24.68 1.29
C LYS A 597 18.17 -24.68 0.43
N ASP A 598 18.32 -23.71 -0.49
CA ASP A 598 19.43 -23.65 -1.44
C ASP A 598 20.68 -22.97 -0.83
N LYS A 599 20.61 -22.49 0.41
CA LYS A 599 21.73 -21.77 1.09
C LYS A 599 22.74 -22.69 1.78
N GLY A 600 22.52 -24.00 1.72
CA GLY A 600 23.37 -25.00 2.35
C GLY A 600 23.22 -25.00 3.87
N ASN A 601 24.26 -24.60 4.60
CA ASN A 601 24.27 -24.63 6.07
C ASN A 601 23.24 -23.69 6.70
N ILE A 602 22.67 -24.14 7.83
CA ILE A 602 21.70 -23.40 8.65
C ILE A 602 22.24 -22.04 9.11
N SER A 603 23.57 -21.91 9.28
CA SER A 603 24.21 -20.64 9.65
C SER A 603 24.13 -19.56 8.56
N LYS A 604 23.87 -19.94 7.30
CA LYS A 604 23.71 -19.02 6.16
C LYS A 604 22.24 -18.66 5.88
N TRP A 605 21.31 -19.16 6.69
CA TRP A 605 19.89 -18.84 6.54
C TRP A 605 19.64 -17.35 6.76
N ARG A 606 18.63 -16.83 6.05
CA ARG A 606 18.18 -15.45 6.16
C ARG A 606 16.72 -15.43 6.62
N PRO A 607 16.40 -14.75 7.75
CA PRO A 607 17.33 -14.41 8.83
C PRO A 607 17.94 -15.67 9.47
N PRO A 608 19.02 -15.55 10.27
CA PRO A 608 19.61 -16.69 10.98
C PRO A 608 18.58 -17.43 11.82
N LEU A 609 18.71 -18.74 12.00
CA LEU A 609 17.70 -19.59 12.67
C LEU A 609 17.30 -19.07 14.07
N LEU A 610 18.26 -18.52 14.82
CA LEU A 610 18.05 -17.92 16.15
C LEU A 610 17.15 -16.67 16.13
N VAL A 611 17.10 -15.96 15.01
CA VAL A 611 16.21 -14.81 14.77
C VAL A 611 14.89 -15.30 14.17
N LEU A 612 14.98 -16.27 13.24
CA LEU A 612 13.84 -16.79 12.51
C LEU A 612 12.84 -17.54 13.41
N GLY A 613 13.32 -18.42 14.29
CA GLY A 613 12.46 -19.24 15.16
C GLY A 613 11.51 -18.40 16.03
N PRO A 614 12.03 -17.45 16.84
CA PRO A 614 11.20 -16.55 17.62
C PRO A 614 10.25 -15.69 16.77
N LEU A 615 10.68 -15.31 15.56
CA LEU A 615 9.85 -14.52 14.65
C LEU A 615 8.67 -15.33 14.09
N ILE A 616 8.91 -16.59 13.69
CA ILE A 616 7.86 -17.53 13.27
C ILE A 616 6.88 -17.77 14.43
N PHE A 617 7.39 -17.96 15.65
CA PHE A 617 6.55 -18.12 16.83
C PHE A 617 5.67 -16.88 17.07
N ALA A 618 6.25 -15.67 17.05
CA ALA A 618 5.49 -14.44 17.19
C ALA A 618 4.43 -14.25 16.09
N MET A 619 4.75 -14.63 14.84
CA MET A 619 3.81 -14.60 13.73
C MET A 619 2.61 -15.54 13.95
N ALA A 620 2.84 -16.74 14.48
CA ALA A 620 1.78 -17.71 14.74
C ALA A 620 0.83 -17.29 15.88
N LEU A 621 1.27 -16.39 16.77
CA LEU A 621 0.40 -15.86 17.83
C LEU A 621 -0.64 -14.88 17.29
N LEU A 622 -0.31 -14.13 16.24
CA LEU A 622 -1.20 -13.14 15.64
C LEU A 622 -2.36 -13.80 14.86
N PRO A 623 -3.51 -13.11 14.77
CA PRO A 623 -4.56 -13.46 13.84
C PRO A 623 -4.04 -13.56 12.40
N PHE A 624 -4.74 -14.33 11.57
CA PHE A 624 -4.37 -14.67 10.20
C PHE A 624 -3.95 -13.46 9.34
N GLY A 625 -4.69 -12.34 9.42
CA GLY A 625 -4.34 -11.12 8.68
C GLY A 625 -2.98 -10.54 9.09
N GLY A 626 -2.69 -10.53 10.40
CA GLY A 626 -1.41 -10.10 10.95
C GLY A 626 -0.26 -11.05 10.61
N ALA A 627 -0.47 -12.37 10.75
CA ALA A 627 0.53 -13.37 10.39
C ALA A 627 0.93 -13.27 8.89
N SER A 628 -0.06 -13.10 8.01
CA SER A 628 0.13 -12.97 6.56
C SER A 628 0.88 -11.69 6.18
N ALA A 629 0.58 -10.57 6.83
CA ALA A 629 1.31 -9.32 6.60
C ALA A 629 2.78 -9.40 7.06
N LEU A 630 3.08 -10.12 8.15
CA LEU A 630 4.48 -10.39 8.52
C LEU A 630 5.17 -11.35 7.56
N LEU A 631 4.45 -12.34 7.02
CA LEU A 631 4.98 -13.24 6.00
C LEU A 631 5.43 -12.47 4.75
N LEU A 632 4.64 -11.48 4.33
CA LEU A 632 5.01 -10.54 3.27
C LEU A 632 6.29 -9.74 3.59
N VAL A 633 6.44 -9.25 4.84
CA VAL A 633 7.66 -8.57 5.28
C VAL A 633 8.87 -9.50 5.20
N LEU A 634 8.73 -10.72 5.72
CA LEU A 634 9.83 -11.69 5.80
C LEU A 634 10.24 -12.21 4.43
N LEU A 635 9.28 -12.52 3.56
CA LEU A 635 9.53 -12.93 2.18
C LEU A 635 10.15 -11.78 1.39
N GLY A 636 9.69 -10.54 1.62
CA GLY A 636 10.28 -9.33 1.05
C GLY A 636 11.72 -9.14 1.48
N TYR A 637 12.03 -9.39 2.75
CA TYR A 637 13.40 -9.41 3.26
C TYR A 637 14.23 -10.50 2.59
N ILE A 638 13.76 -11.76 2.52
CA ILE A 638 14.54 -12.89 1.99
C ILE A 638 14.83 -12.71 0.49
N VAL A 639 13.82 -12.35 -0.31
CA VAL A 639 13.92 -12.17 -1.76
C VAL A 639 14.56 -10.83 -2.15
N GLY A 640 14.77 -9.94 -1.19
CA GLY A 640 15.32 -8.60 -1.44
C GLY A 640 14.37 -7.69 -2.23
N SER A 641 13.05 -7.78 -1.96
CA SER A 641 12.01 -6.98 -2.62
C SER A 641 11.45 -5.91 -1.67
N ARG A 642 11.88 -4.65 -1.86
CA ARG A 642 11.41 -3.51 -1.02
C ARG A 642 9.91 -3.30 -1.13
N THR A 643 9.35 -3.43 -2.32
CA THR A 643 7.92 -3.28 -2.56
C THR A 643 7.12 -4.26 -1.72
N LEU A 644 7.50 -5.54 -1.73
CA LEU A 644 6.80 -6.58 -0.97
C LEU A 644 6.89 -6.33 0.55
N ALA A 645 8.09 -5.93 1.01
CA ALA A 645 8.32 -5.69 2.41
C ALA A 645 7.57 -4.43 2.92
N ILE A 646 7.49 -3.37 2.11
CA ILE A 646 6.69 -2.17 2.41
C ILE A 646 5.20 -2.52 2.44
N ILE A 647 4.70 -3.30 1.48
CA ILE A 647 3.29 -3.74 1.48
C ILE A 647 3.00 -4.55 2.76
N GLY A 648 3.90 -5.44 3.18
CA GLY A 648 3.76 -6.17 4.44
C GLY A 648 3.71 -5.24 5.67
N VAL A 649 4.58 -4.22 5.74
CA VAL A 649 4.57 -3.22 6.83
C VAL A 649 3.28 -2.39 6.82
N LEU A 650 2.81 -1.96 5.66
CA LEU A 650 1.51 -1.27 5.53
C LEU A 650 0.36 -2.19 5.95
N GLY A 651 0.43 -3.47 5.58
CA GLY A 651 -0.49 -4.51 6.02
C GLY A 651 -0.51 -4.67 7.55
N GLN A 652 0.66 -4.59 8.21
CA GLN A 652 0.74 -4.59 9.68
C GLN A 652 0.08 -3.36 10.31
N ILE A 653 0.34 -2.17 9.77
CA ILE A 653 -0.27 -0.93 10.27
C ILE A 653 -1.79 -1.01 10.12
N TYR A 654 -2.26 -1.48 8.96
CA TYR A 654 -3.69 -1.63 8.70
C TYR A 654 -4.33 -2.71 9.57
N PHE A 655 -3.64 -3.84 9.79
CA PHE A 655 -4.07 -4.88 10.73
C PHE A 655 -4.24 -4.32 12.14
N LEU A 656 -3.28 -3.54 12.67
CA LEU A 656 -3.39 -2.95 14.01
C LEU A 656 -4.59 -2.00 14.12
N TYR A 657 -4.88 -1.21 13.08
CA TYR A 657 -6.07 -0.38 13.02
C TYR A 657 -7.36 -1.22 13.05
N MET A 658 -7.41 -2.30 12.27
CA MET A 658 -8.59 -3.15 12.17
C MET A 658 -8.82 -4.04 13.39
N LEU A 659 -7.75 -4.47 14.07
CA LEU A 659 -7.83 -5.25 15.30
C LEU A 659 -8.62 -4.53 16.40
N TYR A 660 -8.66 -3.20 16.39
CA TYR A 660 -9.54 -2.43 17.28
C TYR A 660 -11.02 -2.80 17.10
N TYR A 661 -11.47 -2.89 15.84
CA TYR A 661 -12.86 -3.14 15.48
C TYR A 661 -13.28 -4.62 15.55
N ASP A 662 -12.35 -5.53 15.78
CA ASP A 662 -12.65 -6.95 15.94
C ASP A 662 -13.31 -7.22 17.30
N LEU A 663 -14.63 -7.44 17.31
CA LEU A 663 -15.39 -7.64 18.55
C LEU A 663 -15.23 -9.05 19.13
N SER A 664 -14.61 -9.99 18.40
CA SER A 664 -14.42 -11.36 18.88
C SER A 664 -13.38 -11.49 20.00
N LEU A 665 -12.40 -10.59 20.02
CA LEU A 665 -11.33 -10.58 21.02
C LEU A 665 -11.59 -9.49 22.05
N SER A 666 -11.49 -9.84 23.33
CA SER A 666 -11.53 -8.83 24.39
C SER A 666 -10.33 -7.87 24.28
N LEU A 667 -10.52 -6.64 24.74
CA LEU A 667 -9.45 -5.63 24.77
C LEU A 667 -8.21 -6.12 25.55
N GLY A 668 -8.42 -6.93 26.58
CA GLY A 668 -7.35 -7.54 27.38
C GLY A 668 -6.53 -8.53 26.58
N VAL A 669 -7.18 -9.45 25.86
CA VAL A 669 -6.49 -10.40 24.97
C VAL A 669 -5.70 -9.66 23.90
N LYS A 670 -6.29 -8.62 23.29
CA LYS A 670 -5.57 -7.76 22.32
C LYS A 670 -4.34 -7.10 22.94
N SER A 671 -4.46 -6.58 24.16
CA SER A 671 -3.35 -5.96 24.88
C SER A 671 -2.20 -6.95 25.13
N TYR A 672 -2.48 -8.09 25.77
CA TYR A 672 -1.46 -9.08 26.08
C TYR A 672 -0.80 -9.66 24.84
N LEU A 673 -1.59 -9.91 23.78
CA LEU A 673 -1.09 -10.36 22.50
C LEU A 673 -0.10 -9.36 21.89
N LEU A 674 -0.49 -8.09 21.78
CA LEU A 674 0.33 -7.04 21.16
C LEU A 674 1.58 -6.73 21.99
N LEU A 675 1.47 -6.72 23.32
CA LEU A 675 2.63 -6.60 24.21
C LEU A 675 3.58 -7.79 24.02
N GLY A 676 3.07 -9.03 24.05
CA GLY A 676 3.87 -10.24 23.88
C GLY A 676 4.61 -10.28 22.54
N VAL A 677 3.92 -9.99 21.45
CA VAL A 677 4.51 -9.92 20.10
C VAL A 677 5.52 -8.76 20.02
N GLY A 678 5.17 -7.59 20.54
CA GLY A 678 6.03 -6.40 20.52
C GLY A 678 7.33 -6.59 21.32
N PHE A 679 7.26 -7.15 22.53
CA PHE A 679 8.45 -7.50 23.32
C PHE A 679 9.29 -8.58 22.65
N THR A 680 8.64 -9.57 22.01
CA THR A 680 9.36 -10.58 21.23
C THR A 680 10.13 -9.94 20.08
N PHE A 681 9.53 -9.03 19.32
CA PHE A 681 10.23 -8.28 18.27
C PHE A 681 11.36 -7.41 18.82
N LEU A 682 11.17 -6.78 19.98
CA LEU A 682 12.21 -5.98 20.62
C LEU A 682 13.41 -6.85 21.04
N MET A 683 13.16 -8.00 21.65
CA MET A 683 14.20 -8.96 22.02
C MET A 683 14.97 -9.48 20.80
N ILE A 684 14.25 -9.82 19.73
CA ILE A 684 14.86 -10.23 18.45
C ILE A 684 15.71 -9.09 17.87
N TYR A 685 15.20 -7.85 17.90
CA TYR A 685 15.94 -6.67 17.44
C TYR A 685 17.25 -6.49 18.21
N LEU A 686 17.20 -6.50 19.55
CA LEU A 686 18.39 -6.32 20.40
C LEU A 686 19.44 -7.40 20.14
N PHE A 687 19.01 -8.64 19.94
CA PHE A 687 19.90 -9.74 19.61
C PHE A 687 20.51 -9.60 18.21
N ALA A 688 19.69 -9.31 17.20
CA ALA A 688 20.12 -9.16 15.81
C ALA A 688 21.03 -7.93 15.59
N ASP A 689 20.74 -6.80 16.25
CA ASP A 689 21.58 -5.60 16.17
C ASP A 689 22.96 -5.85 16.81
N LYS A 690 23.03 -6.64 17.89
CA LYS A 690 24.30 -7.04 18.53
C LYS A 690 25.13 -7.95 17.62
N ILE A 691 24.50 -8.91 16.92
CA ILE A 691 25.18 -9.75 15.93
C ILE A 691 25.71 -8.90 14.78
N SER A 692 24.86 -8.04 14.21
CA SER A 692 25.25 -7.16 13.10
C SER A 692 26.34 -6.17 13.50
N ALA A 693 26.36 -5.69 14.75
CA ALA A 693 27.46 -4.87 15.26
C ALA A 693 28.77 -5.64 15.27
N ARG A 694 28.78 -6.89 15.76
CA ARG A 694 29.99 -7.74 15.81
C ARG A 694 30.57 -8.01 14.42
N GLU A 695 29.71 -8.25 13.43
CA GLU A 695 30.11 -8.45 12.02
C GLU A 695 30.64 -7.19 11.33
N ARG A 696 30.35 -5.98 11.86
CA ARG A 696 30.92 -4.73 11.34
C ARG A 696 32.32 -4.42 11.89
N TYR A 697 32.70 -5.04 13.00
CA TYR A 697 34.01 -4.87 13.65
C TYR A 697 35.03 -5.95 13.28
N LEU A 698 34.56 -7.05 12.71
CA LEU A 698 35.36 -8.12 12.10
C LEU A 698 35.51 -7.83 10.61
#